data_AF-A0A2T4UR59-F1
#
_entry.id   AF-A0A2T4UR59-F1
#
_cell.length_a   1.000
_cell.length_b   1.000
_cell.length_c   1.000
_cell.angle_alpha   90.00
_cell.angle_beta   90.00
_cell.angle_gamma   90.00
#
_symmetry.space_group_name_H-M   'P 1'
#
loop_
_entity.id
_entity.type
_entity.pdbx_description
1 polymer ?
#
loop_
_entity_poly.entity_id
_entity_poly.type
_entity_poly.pdbx_seq_one_letter_code
_entity_poly.pdbx_strand_id
1 'polypeptide(L)'
;MMIALLLSSWAVVTATSAVATDAGSSGPVVIVEETVTTPAPGTTTTTTRTSTSIPSVEPPVTAVDPVCTAATTLLDQNRPTAALALIDAERTARGDDGAQLCADERRAALMADTTGPQGPTGDADRAWESVVGQWIAPLLGGLLIALGWTALVFIVAVRALTALPWAQSRRSGRGSQAALAAGATGSIVFALGMLAGLLSQRGRGLRLEESGAAGEAITQAPSAFWLAPAALLAVAAVLTALHLLGRLRVSLQATDKEGDADRSQQRTTQLIALLGRVGGSPPAGVEIPRGSDVTSLGDSMLLPAPANALAKAVLGVLAALIGSTPWKVVLDYLDDDTAAVVVSRNGRTVQTAVLSTSAGAGAEPLYGADETEQKRSMLCPLAAGVVIVALSRAHPGFEGLAGATDGRSVGLQYVATTTFADDHRTAELLLGRALKIDPGNRAADVALQNLLHRGATDAAELRAYRDSLAATADRLREDGHTLLAQRVMITYFAVLVNLHAAASDTLRPHDLAQRHAQMSELLAQTERLDRLTEQDPLLLATRQRYAVLTTAVETEYEGVGEEPLPGPGDTAGLYSRLDPHGAYNSALVALQTGDDALAEFLVRPALTLLELRRWIRRDPDVVRNRGRAAVARMVGSRSPVGLWDLELFAPHRAACRRAGFMTPLALAAVAADEKTAADLNITMTGLRRLTEAAGVAARLWSVDAPAVADETTLAEWRVDVAEIVLDGHSADGSTLLGVVEALGRRVRPALPEGDRDAFGPIATAWLIELDLVT
;
A
#
# COMPACT_ATOMS: atom_id res chain seq x y z
N MET A 1 -29.93 13.80 13.92
CA MET A 1 -30.46 15.10 14.37
C MET A 1 -29.43 16.22 14.14
N MET A 2 -28.86 16.29 12.93
CA MET A 2 -27.77 17.21 12.56
C MET A 2 -27.88 17.63 11.08
N ILE A 3 -29.12 17.78 10.60
CA ILE A 3 -29.47 18.10 9.20
C ILE A 3 -30.26 19.43 9.11
N ALA A 4 -30.55 20.09 10.23
CA ALA A 4 -31.41 21.28 10.27
C ALA A 4 -30.69 22.65 10.28
N LEU A 5 -29.36 22.70 10.10
CA LEU A 5 -28.57 23.94 10.33
C LEU A 5 -27.78 24.47 9.11
N LEU A 6 -27.99 23.95 7.90
CA LEU A 6 -27.23 24.35 6.70
C LEU A 6 -28.03 25.13 5.64
N LEU A 7 -29.17 25.74 6.02
CA LEU A 7 -30.06 26.45 5.07
C LEU A 7 -30.16 27.97 5.25
N SER A 8 -29.28 28.62 6.00
CA SER A 8 -29.35 30.08 6.22
C SER A 8 -28.04 30.79 5.92
N SER A 9 -27.72 31.00 4.64
CA SER A 9 -26.78 32.04 4.16
C SER A 9 -26.76 32.12 2.63
N TRP A 10 -27.80 32.70 2.04
CA TRP A 10 -27.74 33.25 0.68
C TRP A 10 -28.16 34.72 0.77
N ALA A 11 -27.17 35.61 0.95
CA ALA A 11 -27.38 37.04 0.81
C ALA A 11 -27.31 37.38 -0.69
N VAL A 12 -28.47 37.74 -1.23
CA VAL A 12 -28.65 38.28 -2.57
C VAL A 12 -28.05 39.69 -2.59
N VAL A 13 -27.01 39.92 -3.39
CA VAL A 13 -26.59 41.27 -3.78
C VAL A 13 -27.37 41.63 -5.05
N THR A 14 -28.55 42.24 -4.89
CA THR A 14 -29.24 42.97 -5.95
C THR A 14 -28.67 44.39 -6.00
N ALA A 15 -27.80 44.67 -6.96
CA ALA A 15 -27.47 46.03 -7.33
C ALA A 15 -28.57 46.56 -8.28
N THR A 16 -29.50 47.33 -7.73
CA THR A 16 -30.45 48.16 -8.48
C THR A 16 -29.73 49.38 -9.02
N SER A 17 -29.64 49.51 -10.34
CA SER A 17 -29.23 50.74 -11.02
C SER A 17 -30.39 51.74 -10.97
N ALA A 18 -30.25 52.79 -10.16
CA ALA A 18 -31.12 53.95 -10.17
C ALA A 18 -30.72 54.87 -11.34
N VAL A 19 -31.69 55.16 -12.21
CA VAL A 19 -31.60 56.21 -13.23
C VAL A 19 -31.80 57.55 -12.54
N ALA A 20 -30.78 58.40 -12.54
CA ALA A 20 -30.91 59.83 -12.24
C ALA A 20 -30.70 60.61 -13.54
N THR A 21 -31.77 61.18 -14.06
CA THR A 21 -31.75 62.26 -15.05
C THR A 21 -31.25 63.52 -14.37
N ASP A 22 -30.17 64.12 -14.87
CA ASP A 22 -29.99 65.56 -14.74
C ASP A 22 -29.24 66.15 -15.94
N ALA A 23 -29.73 67.31 -16.37
CA ALA A 23 -29.32 68.03 -17.56
C ALA A 23 -28.21 69.03 -17.23
N GLY A 24 -27.16 69.09 -18.05
CA GLY A 24 -26.13 70.12 -17.95
C GLY A 24 -25.10 69.98 -19.06
N SER A 25 -25.18 70.86 -20.06
CA SER A 25 -24.33 70.86 -21.24
C SER A 25 -22.89 71.31 -20.95
N SER A 26 -21.94 70.41 -21.12
CA SER A 26 -20.54 70.71 -21.49
C SER A 26 -19.94 69.45 -22.13
N GLY A 27 -19.28 69.60 -23.28
CA GLY A 27 -18.89 68.48 -24.16
C GLY A 27 -17.94 67.48 -23.49
N PRO A 28 -18.02 66.17 -23.80
CA PRO A 28 -17.33 65.15 -23.04
C PRO A 28 -15.85 65.07 -23.41
N VAL A 29 -14.98 65.27 -22.43
CA VAL A 29 -13.61 64.74 -22.46
C VAL A 29 -13.71 63.27 -22.05
N VAL A 30 -13.38 62.36 -22.97
CA VAL A 30 -13.37 60.92 -22.67
C VAL A 30 -12.02 60.58 -22.05
N ILE A 31 -12.03 60.25 -20.76
CA ILE A 31 -10.88 59.72 -20.03
C ILE A 31 -11.09 58.22 -19.94
N VAL A 32 -10.17 57.44 -20.50
CA VAL A 32 -10.17 55.98 -20.40
C VAL A 32 -9.07 55.58 -19.43
N GLU A 33 -9.47 54.93 -18.32
CA GLU A 33 -8.54 54.32 -17.37
C GLU A 33 -8.50 52.82 -17.61
N GLU A 34 -7.29 52.32 -17.89
CA GLU A 34 -7.05 50.89 -18.05
C GLU A 34 -6.16 50.42 -16.90
N THR A 35 -6.65 49.45 -16.14
CA THR A 35 -5.93 48.86 -15.00
C THR A 35 -5.50 47.45 -15.37
N VAL A 36 -4.19 47.22 -15.49
CA VAL A 36 -3.65 45.89 -15.78
C VAL A 36 -2.96 45.37 -14.52
N THR A 37 -3.35 44.17 -14.10
CA THR A 37 -2.78 43.49 -12.94
C THR A 37 -2.05 42.24 -13.41
N THR A 38 -0.74 42.18 -13.18
CA THR A 38 0.11 41.05 -13.60
C THR A 38 0.56 40.28 -12.36
N PRO A 39 0.23 38.97 -12.24
CA PRO A 39 0.64 38.18 -11.09
C PRO A 39 2.08 37.67 -11.24
N ALA A 40 2.90 37.88 -10.19
CA ALA A 40 4.18 37.20 -9.96
C ALA A 40 4.17 36.54 -8.56
N PRO A 41 4.97 35.47 -8.32
CA PRO A 41 4.94 34.78 -7.03
C PRO A 41 5.47 35.69 -5.93
N GLY A 42 4.59 36.06 -4.98
CA GLY A 42 4.95 36.79 -3.76
C GLY A 42 4.57 38.27 -3.71
N THR A 43 4.17 38.91 -4.83
CA THR A 43 3.66 40.30 -4.84
C THR A 43 2.80 40.58 -6.07
N THR A 44 1.71 41.32 -5.89
CA THR A 44 0.84 41.78 -6.99
C THR A 44 1.11 43.26 -7.24
N THR A 45 1.55 43.60 -8.45
CA THR A 45 1.77 45.01 -8.84
C THR A 45 0.64 45.44 -9.77
N THR A 46 -0.10 46.46 -9.37
CA THR A 46 -1.19 47.05 -10.17
C THR A 46 -0.72 48.38 -10.73
N THR A 47 -0.75 48.53 -12.05
CA THR A 47 -0.39 49.78 -12.74
C THR A 47 -1.62 50.33 -13.44
N THR A 48 -2.05 51.52 -13.05
CA THR A 48 -3.16 52.24 -13.68
C THR A 48 -2.61 53.25 -14.68
N ARG A 49 -3.11 53.23 -15.93
CA ARG A 49 -2.74 54.21 -16.94
C ARG A 49 -3.99 55.00 -17.35
N THR A 50 -3.89 56.33 -17.23
CA THR A 50 -4.97 57.27 -17.58
C THR A 50 -4.61 57.94 -18.90
N SER A 51 -5.42 57.73 -19.95
CA SER A 51 -5.27 58.42 -21.24
C SER A 51 -6.43 59.39 -21.45
N THR A 52 -6.10 60.66 -21.75
CA THR A 52 -7.07 61.72 -22.04
C THR A 52 -7.01 62.04 -23.53
N SER A 53 -8.09 61.78 -24.28
CA SER A 53 -8.17 62.16 -25.70
C SER A 53 -8.90 63.49 -25.85
N ILE A 54 -8.25 64.48 -26.46
CA ILE A 54 -8.85 65.76 -26.87
C ILE A 54 -9.35 65.59 -28.32
N PRO A 55 -10.56 66.08 -28.68
CA PRO A 55 -11.06 65.98 -30.05
C PRO A 55 -10.13 66.71 -31.03
N SER A 56 -9.67 65.97 -32.04
CA SER A 56 -8.79 66.46 -33.10
C SER A 56 -9.56 67.46 -33.98
N VAL A 57 -9.03 68.67 -34.09
CA VAL A 57 -9.51 69.69 -35.03
C VAL A 57 -9.30 69.17 -36.46
N GLU A 58 -10.37 69.17 -37.25
CA GLU A 58 -10.41 68.75 -38.65
C GLU A 58 -9.50 69.66 -39.51
N PRO A 59 -8.42 69.13 -40.12
CA PRO A 59 -7.58 69.92 -41.00
C PRO A 59 -8.28 70.19 -42.34
N PRO A 60 -7.98 71.31 -43.01
CA PRO A 60 -8.57 71.66 -44.29
C PRO A 60 -8.27 70.59 -45.34
N VAL A 61 -9.30 70.23 -46.12
CA VAL A 61 -9.27 69.24 -47.22
C VAL A 61 -8.07 69.47 -48.13
N THR A 62 -6.97 68.79 -47.83
CA THR A 62 -5.81 68.67 -48.71
C THR A 62 -6.18 67.78 -49.88
N ALA A 63 -5.71 68.13 -51.07
CA ALA A 63 -5.92 67.39 -52.30
C ALA A 63 -5.73 65.88 -52.06
N VAL A 64 -6.77 65.10 -52.36
CA VAL A 64 -6.77 63.64 -52.19
C VAL A 64 -5.62 63.06 -52.99
N ASP A 65 -4.73 62.31 -52.32
CA ASP A 65 -3.60 61.68 -52.99
C ASP A 65 -4.14 60.73 -54.09
N PRO A 66 -3.67 60.84 -55.34
CA PRO A 66 -4.15 60.01 -56.44
C PRO A 66 -3.99 58.51 -56.16
N VAL A 67 -3.04 58.11 -55.31
CA VAL A 67 -2.83 56.72 -54.90
C VAL A 67 -3.97 56.21 -54.02
N CYS A 68 -4.48 57.01 -53.09
CA CYS A 68 -5.62 56.61 -52.25
C CYS A 68 -6.92 56.51 -53.07
N THR A 69 -7.09 57.39 -54.05
CA THR A 69 -8.22 57.32 -54.98
C THR A 69 -8.16 56.07 -55.87
N ALA A 70 -6.96 55.72 -56.37
CA ALA A 70 -6.74 54.50 -57.14
C ALA A 70 -6.95 53.24 -56.29
N ALA A 71 -6.50 53.24 -55.03
CA ALA A 71 -6.72 52.14 -54.09
C ALA A 71 -8.21 51.96 -53.77
N THR A 72 -8.96 53.06 -53.57
CA THR A 72 -10.42 53.03 -53.40
C THR A 72 -11.10 52.42 -54.62
N THR A 73 -10.69 52.83 -55.83
CA THR A 73 -11.23 52.24 -57.08
C THR A 73 -10.96 50.74 -57.18
N LEU A 74 -9.79 50.26 -56.73
CA LEU A 74 -9.47 48.83 -56.69
C LEU A 74 -10.31 48.08 -55.64
N LEU A 75 -10.64 48.71 -54.52
CA LEU A 75 -11.55 48.14 -53.52
C LEU A 75 -12.99 48.06 -54.05
N ASP A 76 -13.47 49.09 -54.74
CA ASP A 76 -14.79 49.10 -55.37
C ASP A 76 -14.91 48.03 -56.47
N GLN A 77 -13.80 47.71 -57.13
CA GLN A 77 -13.69 46.60 -58.09
C GLN A 77 -13.52 45.23 -57.43
N ASN A 78 -13.59 45.15 -56.11
CA ASN A 78 -13.40 43.94 -55.31
C ASN A 78 -12.03 43.27 -55.50
N ARG A 79 -10.97 44.08 -55.63
CA ARG A 79 -9.57 43.65 -55.77
C ARG A 79 -8.70 44.12 -54.59
N PRO A 80 -9.00 43.68 -53.35
CA PRO A 80 -8.37 44.19 -52.14
C PRO A 80 -6.85 43.92 -52.07
N THR A 81 -6.37 42.79 -52.58
CA THR A 81 -4.93 42.47 -52.65
C THR A 81 -4.17 43.44 -53.56
N ALA A 82 -4.77 43.86 -54.68
CA ALA A 82 -4.18 44.83 -55.58
C ALA A 82 -4.16 46.24 -54.94
N ALA A 83 -5.22 46.60 -54.21
CA ALA A 83 -5.26 47.85 -53.45
C ALA A 83 -4.20 47.89 -52.35
N LEU A 84 -4.05 46.80 -51.59
CA LEU A 84 -3.01 46.64 -50.55
C LEU A 84 -1.60 46.74 -51.14
N ALA A 85 -1.31 46.03 -52.23
CA ALA A 85 -0.01 46.07 -52.88
C ALA A 85 0.32 47.48 -53.39
N LEU A 86 -0.67 48.21 -53.95
CA LEU A 86 -0.50 49.59 -54.39
C LEU A 86 -0.18 50.52 -53.22
N ILE A 87 -0.92 50.41 -52.12
CA ILE A 87 -0.71 51.25 -50.93
C ILE A 87 0.64 50.93 -50.27
N ASP A 88 0.99 49.66 -50.09
CA ASP A 88 2.23 49.25 -49.44
C ASP A 88 3.46 49.62 -50.28
N ALA A 89 3.39 49.53 -51.61
CA ALA A 89 4.45 49.98 -52.50
C ALA A 89 4.70 51.48 -52.35
N GLU A 90 3.65 52.30 -52.30
CA GLU A 90 3.77 53.75 -52.17
C GLU A 90 4.27 54.16 -50.77
N ARG A 91 3.79 53.51 -49.71
CA ARG A 91 4.27 53.74 -48.34
C ARG A 91 5.75 53.40 -48.20
N THR A 92 6.19 52.31 -48.85
CA THR A 92 7.61 51.92 -48.86
C THR A 92 8.46 52.92 -49.64
N ALA A 93 7.96 53.44 -50.77
CA ALA A 93 8.68 54.41 -51.59
C ALA A 93 8.87 55.77 -50.89
N ARG A 94 7.93 56.19 -50.04
CA ARG A 94 7.99 57.48 -49.31
C ARG A 94 8.63 57.39 -47.91
N GLY A 95 8.95 56.19 -47.42
CA GLY A 95 9.57 56.01 -46.10
C GLY A 95 8.68 56.47 -44.94
N ASP A 96 9.29 57.06 -43.90
CA ASP A 96 8.59 57.43 -42.66
C ASP A 96 7.47 58.46 -42.87
N ASP A 97 7.62 59.36 -43.84
CA ASP A 97 6.60 60.36 -44.19
C ASP A 97 5.37 59.73 -44.88
N GLY A 98 5.53 58.54 -45.47
CA GLY A 98 4.45 57.76 -46.08
C GLY A 98 3.68 56.89 -45.10
N ALA A 99 4.12 56.80 -43.84
CA ALA A 99 3.60 55.82 -42.88
C ALA A 99 2.11 56.00 -42.53
N GLN A 100 1.46 57.11 -42.87
CA GLN A 100 0.01 57.29 -42.71
C GLN A 100 -0.77 57.37 -44.04
N LEU A 101 -0.09 57.25 -45.18
CA LEU A 101 -0.74 57.36 -46.49
C LEU A 101 -1.78 56.23 -46.68
N CYS A 102 -2.99 56.64 -47.07
CA CYS A 102 -4.14 55.77 -47.33
C CYS A 102 -4.44 54.78 -46.18
N ALA A 103 -4.38 55.25 -44.93
CA ALA A 103 -4.56 54.39 -43.76
C ALA A 103 -5.95 53.73 -43.71
N ASP A 104 -6.98 54.44 -44.14
CA ASP A 104 -8.37 53.96 -44.14
C ASP A 104 -8.59 52.95 -45.26
N GLU A 105 -8.09 53.22 -46.47
CA GLU A 105 -8.16 52.30 -47.61
C GLU A 105 -7.35 51.03 -47.35
N ARG A 106 -6.18 51.14 -46.69
CA ARG A 106 -5.38 49.96 -46.30
C ARG A 106 -6.12 49.09 -45.29
N ARG A 107 -6.78 49.71 -44.30
CA ARG A 107 -7.61 48.99 -43.32
C ARG A 107 -8.79 48.31 -44.02
N ALA A 108 -9.48 49.01 -44.93
CA ALA A 108 -10.57 48.45 -45.71
C ALA A 108 -10.10 47.27 -46.58
N ALA A 109 -8.94 47.39 -47.22
CA ALA A 109 -8.33 46.33 -48.02
C ALA A 109 -7.97 45.10 -47.17
N LEU A 110 -7.41 45.27 -45.96
CA LEU A 110 -7.11 44.16 -45.06
C LEU A 110 -8.37 43.45 -44.55
N MET A 111 -9.44 44.19 -44.26
CA MET A 111 -10.73 43.59 -43.89
C MET A 111 -11.39 42.86 -45.06
N ALA A 112 -11.28 43.39 -46.27
CA ALA A 112 -11.79 42.74 -47.48
C ALA A 112 -10.97 41.50 -47.88
N ASP A 113 -9.66 41.50 -47.65
CA ASP A 113 -8.78 40.34 -47.93
C ASP A 113 -9.02 39.19 -46.92
N THR A 114 -9.27 39.52 -45.65
CA THR A 114 -9.58 38.53 -44.60
C THR A 114 -10.97 37.91 -44.72
N THR A 115 -11.92 38.59 -45.36
CA THR A 115 -13.29 38.08 -45.57
C THR A 115 -13.46 37.28 -46.87
N GLY A 116 -12.41 37.20 -47.71
CA GLY A 116 -12.37 36.44 -48.96
C GLY A 116 -13.24 37.03 -50.09
N PRO A 117 -12.91 36.76 -51.37
CA PRO A 117 -13.70 37.27 -52.49
C PRO A 117 -15.14 36.73 -52.46
N GLN A 118 -16.10 37.54 -52.94
CA GLN A 118 -17.48 37.09 -53.15
C GLN A 118 -17.47 35.91 -54.13
N GLY A 119 -17.75 34.72 -53.59
CA GLY A 119 -17.71 33.45 -54.29
C GLY A 119 -18.23 32.35 -53.37
N PRO A 120 -18.49 31.14 -53.90
CA PRO A 120 -19.20 30.06 -53.20
C PRO A 120 -18.56 29.63 -51.87
N THR A 121 -17.25 29.85 -51.68
CA THR A 121 -16.57 29.62 -50.40
C THR A 121 -16.79 30.75 -49.39
N GLY A 122 -16.71 32.02 -49.80
CA GLY A 122 -16.98 33.17 -48.92
C GLY A 122 -18.46 33.36 -48.59
N ASP A 123 -19.36 32.91 -49.49
CA ASP A 123 -20.80 32.84 -49.20
C ASP A 123 -21.12 31.72 -48.22
N ALA A 124 -20.35 30.62 -48.21
CA ALA A 124 -20.51 29.55 -47.22
C ALA A 124 -20.09 30.00 -45.82
N ASP A 125 -18.99 30.75 -45.68
CA ASP A 125 -18.56 31.30 -44.39
C ASP A 125 -19.51 32.39 -43.88
N ARG A 126 -19.98 33.30 -44.75
CA ARG A 126 -21.01 34.29 -44.38
C ARG A 126 -22.36 33.64 -44.06
N ALA A 127 -22.75 32.59 -44.79
CA ALA A 127 -23.94 31.81 -44.46
C ALA A 127 -23.78 31.05 -43.14
N TRP A 128 -22.58 30.55 -42.84
CA TRP A 128 -22.27 29.91 -41.57
C TRP A 128 -22.27 30.90 -40.41
N GLU A 129 -21.64 32.07 -40.54
CA GLU A 129 -21.69 33.13 -39.51
C GLU A 129 -23.10 33.67 -39.31
N SER A 130 -23.89 33.80 -40.38
CA SER A 130 -25.33 34.12 -40.33
C SER A 130 -26.11 33.05 -39.54
N VAL A 131 -25.86 31.77 -39.83
CA VAL A 131 -26.49 30.64 -39.13
C VAL A 131 -26.04 30.61 -37.66
N VAL A 132 -24.75 30.81 -37.38
CA VAL A 132 -24.20 30.89 -36.02
C VAL A 132 -24.82 32.07 -35.28
N GLY A 133 -24.87 33.26 -35.88
CA GLY A 133 -25.39 34.48 -35.27
C GLY A 133 -26.90 34.44 -35.02
N GLN A 134 -27.69 33.96 -35.99
CA GLN A 134 -29.15 33.90 -35.85
C GLN A 134 -29.64 32.70 -35.04
N TRP A 135 -28.98 31.55 -35.14
CA TRP A 135 -29.50 30.31 -34.57
C TRP A 135 -28.69 29.79 -33.39
N ILE A 136 -27.36 29.95 -33.38
CA ILE A 136 -26.47 29.32 -32.37
C ILE A 136 -26.15 30.29 -31.22
N ALA A 137 -25.79 31.54 -31.51
CA ALA A 137 -25.43 32.58 -30.55
C ALA A 137 -26.54 32.91 -29.53
N PRO A 138 -27.83 33.07 -29.90
CA PRO A 138 -28.88 33.31 -28.92
C PRO A 138 -29.20 32.07 -28.06
N LEU A 139 -28.88 30.85 -28.55
CA LEU A 139 -29.01 29.63 -27.76
C LEU A 139 -27.81 29.43 -26.81
N LEU A 140 -26.60 29.85 -27.20
CA LEU A 140 -25.36 29.65 -26.46
C LEU A 140 -25.42 30.18 -25.02
N GLY A 141 -25.96 31.38 -24.77
CA GLY A 141 -26.03 31.94 -23.41
C GLY A 141 -26.87 31.09 -22.45
N GLY A 142 -28.11 30.77 -22.83
CA GLY A 142 -29.01 29.96 -22.00
C GLY A 142 -28.63 28.48 -21.95
N LEU A 143 -28.15 27.92 -23.06
CA LEU A 143 -27.66 26.54 -23.16
C LEU A 143 -26.41 26.35 -22.28
N LEU A 144 -25.45 27.27 -22.31
CA LEU A 144 -24.24 27.17 -21.49
C LEU A 144 -24.55 27.27 -20.00
N ILE A 145 -25.48 28.14 -19.59
CA ILE A 145 -25.93 28.22 -18.19
C ILE A 145 -26.63 26.92 -17.77
N ALA A 146 -27.52 26.38 -18.61
CA ALA A 146 -28.22 25.12 -18.34
C ALA A 146 -27.26 23.91 -18.30
N LEU A 147 -26.30 23.86 -19.23
CA LEU A 147 -25.23 22.85 -19.24
C LEU A 147 -24.31 22.99 -18.02
N GLY A 148 -23.98 24.22 -17.63
CA GLY A 148 -23.20 24.50 -16.43
C GLY A 148 -23.90 24.00 -15.16
N TRP A 149 -25.20 24.30 -14.99
CA TRP A 149 -25.99 23.83 -13.86
C TRP A 149 -26.18 22.31 -13.86
N THR A 150 -26.48 21.69 -15.01
CA THR A 150 -26.63 20.23 -15.10
C THR A 150 -25.31 19.52 -14.83
N ALA A 151 -24.19 20.03 -15.34
CA ALA A 151 -22.87 19.53 -15.01
C ALA A 151 -22.57 19.66 -13.51
N LEU A 152 -22.86 20.82 -12.91
CA LEU A 152 -22.65 21.05 -11.47
C LEU A 152 -23.48 20.08 -10.62
N VAL A 153 -24.78 19.93 -10.90
CA VAL A 153 -25.67 18.99 -10.19
C VAL A 153 -25.19 17.56 -10.36
N PHE A 154 -24.79 17.17 -11.58
CA PHE A 154 -24.22 15.86 -11.84
C PHE A 154 -22.95 15.61 -11.03
N ILE A 155 -22.02 16.56 -10.98
CA ILE A 155 -20.78 16.46 -10.20
C ILE A 155 -21.09 16.33 -8.71
N VAL A 156 -21.99 17.17 -8.18
CA VAL A 156 -22.41 17.11 -6.77
C VAL A 156 -23.08 15.77 -6.45
N ALA A 157 -23.94 15.27 -7.35
CA ALA A 157 -24.60 13.98 -7.18
C ALA A 157 -23.59 12.83 -7.18
N VAL A 158 -22.68 12.77 -8.16
CA VAL A 158 -21.61 11.76 -8.20
C VAL A 158 -20.78 11.80 -6.92
N ARG A 159 -20.41 13.00 -6.45
CA ARG A 159 -19.61 13.16 -5.23
C ARG A 159 -20.36 12.77 -3.96
N ALA A 160 -21.65 13.11 -3.86
CA ALA A 160 -22.49 12.69 -2.75
C ALA A 160 -22.65 11.16 -2.75
N LEU A 161 -22.86 10.56 -3.92
CA LEU A 161 -22.97 9.12 -4.08
C LEU A 161 -21.65 8.42 -3.72
N THR A 162 -20.48 8.88 -4.17
CA THR A 162 -19.20 8.24 -3.82
C THR A 162 -18.80 8.37 -2.35
N ALA A 163 -19.35 9.36 -1.64
CA ALA A 163 -19.14 9.54 -0.19
C ALA A 163 -20.03 8.62 0.68
N LEU A 164 -21.14 8.11 0.14
CA LEU A 164 -22.02 7.20 0.88
C LEU A 164 -21.29 5.89 1.24
N PRO A 165 -21.61 5.28 2.40
CA PRO A 165 -21.12 3.95 2.75
C PRO A 165 -21.90 2.91 1.94
N TRP A 166 -21.56 2.73 0.66
CA TRP A 166 -22.14 1.64 -0.13
C TRP A 166 -21.75 0.33 0.55
N ALA A 167 -22.76 -0.45 0.97
CA ALA A 167 -22.56 -1.82 1.40
C ALA A 167 -21.83 -2.54 0.27
N GLN A 168 -20.58 -2.94 0.51
CA GLN A 168 -19.59 -3.39 -0.46
C GLN A 168 -20.25 -4.18 -1.60
N SER A 169 -20.54 -3.50 -2.71
CA SER A 169 -21.15 -4.14 -3.86
C SER A 169 -20.13 -5.12 -4.41
N ARG A 170 -20.52 -6.39 -4.35
CA ARG A 170 -19.73 -7.58 -4.74
C ARG A 170 -18.84 -7.34 -5.96
N ARG A 171 -17.62 -7.87 -5.87
CA ARG A 171 -16.58 -8.05 -6.91
C ARG A 171 -17.12 -7.88 -8.33
N SER A 172 -17.06 -6.66 -8.86
CA SER A 172 -17.45 -6.37 -10.24
C SER A 172 -16.24 -6.65 -11.15
N GLY A 173 -16.27 -7.73 -11.94
CA GLY A 173 -15.18 -8.07 -12.87
C GLY A 173 -14.97 -7.01 -13.96
N ARG A 174 -13.84 -7.06 -14.69
CA ARG A 174 -13.49 -6.10 -15.77
C ARG A 174 -14.65 -5.83 -16.75
N GLY A 175 -15.38 -6.87 -17.15
CA GLY A 175 -16.54 -6.75 -18.05
C GLY A 175 -17.69 -5.90 -17.49
N SER A 176 -17.98 -6.03 -16.18
CA SER A 176 -19.00 -5.21 -15.53
C SER A 176 -18.59 -3.74 -15.42
N GLN A 177 -17.30 -3.45 -15.22
CA GLN A 177 -16.79 -2.08 -15.21
C GLN A 177 -16.89 -1.41 -16.58
N ALA A 178 -16.63 -2.15 -17.66
CA ALA A 178 -16.84 -1.67 -19.03
C ALA A 178 -18.34 -1.42 -19.30
N ALA A 179 -19.22 -2.32 -18.87
CA ALA A 179 -20.67 -2.15 -18.99
C ALA A 179 -21.19 -0.94 -18.20
N LEU A 180 -20.68 -0.70 -16.99
CA LEU A 180 -21.01 0.48 -16.19
C LEU A 180 -20.55 1.78 -16.88
N ALA A 181 -19.34 1.80 -17.44
CA ALA A 181 -18.82 2.94 -18.18
C ALA A 181 -19.64 3.24 -19.44
N ALA A 182 -19.97 2.19 -20.21
CA ALA A 182 -20.81 2.31 -21.41
C ALA A 182 -22.23 2.77 -21.06
N GLY A 183 -22.82 2.20 -20.01
CA GLY A 183 -24.14 2.60 -19.51
C GLY A 183 -24.19 4.05 -19.03
N ALA A 184 -23.17 4.49 -18.29
CA ALA A 184 -23.05 5.88 -17.86
C ALA A 184 -22.93 6.83 -19.06
N THR A 185 -22.04 6.52 -20.01
CA THR A 185 -21.81 7.34 -21.19
C THR A 185 -23.06 7.43 -22.06
N GLY A 186 -23.73 6.30 -22.31
CA GLY A 186 -24.98 6.25 -23.05
C GLY A 186 -26.09 7.07 -22.38
N SER A 187 -26.21 6.99 -21.05
CA SER A 187 -27.20 7.76 -20.28
C SER A 187 -26.95 9.26 -20.36
N ILE A 188 -25.69 9.70 -20.29
CA ILE A 188 -25.31 11.12 -20.42
C ILE A 188 -25.64 11.64 -21.82
N VAL A 189 -25.23 10.93 -22.87
CA VAL A 189 -25.47 11.33 -24.27
C VAL A 189 -26.97 11.43 -24.54
N PHE A 190 -27.76 10.47 -24.05
CA PHE A 190 -29.21 10.48 -24.21
C PHE A 190 -29.87 11.63 -23.44
N ALA A 191 -29.44 11.91 -22.20
CA ALA A 191 -29.94 13.05 -21.43
C ALA A 191 -29.63 14.39 -22.09
N LEU A 192 -28.40 14.59 -22.58
CA LEU A 192 -27.99 15.79 -23.30
C LEU A 192 -28.75 15.95 -24.63
N GLY A 193 -28.98 14.86 -25.35
CA GLY A 193 -29.80 14.83 -26.56
C GLY A 193 -31.24 15.26 -26.30
N MET A 194 -31.87 14.75 -25.23
CA MET A 194 -33.20 15.21 -24.81
C MET A 194 -33.19 16.69 -24.43
N LEU A 195 -32.20 17.15 -23.66
CA LEU A 195 -32.10 18.54 -23.22
C LEU A 195 -31.96 19.50 -24.42
N ALA A 196 -31.11 19.16 -25.39
CA ALA A 196 -30.93 19.92 -26.62
C ALA A 196 -32.21 19.93 -27.47
N GLY A 197 -32.89 18.77 -27.60
CA GLY A 197 -34.19 18.67 -28.27
C GLY A 197 -35.24 19.59 -27.64
N LEU A 198 -35.34 19.59 -26.30
CA LEU A 198 -36.26 20.44 -25.55
C LEU A 198 -35.97 21.94 -25.73
N LEU A 199 -34.70 22.33 -25.68
CA LEU A 199 -34.29 23.71 -25.90
C LEU A 199 -34.56 24.17 -27.34
N SER A 200 -34.38 23.27 -28.32
CA SER A 200 -34.69 23.57 -29.73
C SER A 200 -36.20 23.78 -29.97
N GLN A 201 -37.07 23.01 -29.29
CA GLN A 201 -38.51 23.21 -29.37
C GLN A 201 -38.93 24.54 -28.74
N ARG A 202 -38.30 24.93 -27.62
CA ARG A 202 -38.54 26.21 -26.96
C ARG A 202 -38.13 27.40 -27.84
N GLY A 203 -37.04 27.27 -28.61
CA GLY A 203 -36.61 28.28 -29.58
C GLY A 203 -37.47 28.38 -30.83
N ARG A 204 -38.20 27.32 -31.21
CA ARG A 204 -38.98 27.26 -32.46
C ARG A 204 -40.43 27.75 -32.36
N GLY A 205 -41.02 27.91 -31.16
CA GLY A 205 -42.50 27.86 -31.10
C GLY A 205 -43.22 28.53 -29.95
N LEU A 206 -42.77 29.68 -29.44
CA LEU A 206 -43.65 30.63 -28.73
C LEU A 206 -43.33 32.06 -29.17
N ARG A 207 -43.47 32.36 -30.47
CA ARG A 207 -43.98 33.68 -30.85
C ARG A 207 -45.45 33.65 -30.46
N LEU A 208 -45.75 33.99 -29.21
CA LEU A 208 -47.10 34.38 -28.83
C LEU A 208 -47.47 35.50 -29.79
N GLU A 209 -48.44 35.23 -30.65
CA GLU A 209 -49.08 36.27 -31.47
C GLU A 209 -49.41 37.43 -30.53
N GLU A 210 -48.92 38.60 -30.89
CA GLU A 210 -49.10 39.89 -30.24
C GLU A 210 -50.57 40.36 -30.37
N SER A 211 -51.53 39.45 -30.23
CA SER A 211 -52.96 39.74 -30.24
C SER A 211 -53.43 40.04 -28.83
N GLY A 212 -52.92 41.12 -28.23
CA GLY A 212 -53.59 42.05 -27.31
C GLY A 212 -54.46 41.56 -26.13
N ALA A 213 -54.58 40.28 -25.83
CA ALA A 213 -55.40 39.77 -24.75
C ALA A 213 -54.49 39.41 -23.57
N ALA A 214 -54.36 40.35 -22.63
CA ALA A 214 -53.81 40.12 -21.31
C ALA A 214 -54.70 39.13 -20.55
N GLY A 215 -54.53 37.83 -20.81
CA GLY A 215 -55.14 36.73 -20.07
C GLY A 215 -54.03 35.90 -19.43
N GLU A 216 -54.03 35.83 -18.11
CA GLU A 216 -53.16 35.03 -17.25
C GLU A 216 -53.14 33.55 -17.68
N ALA A 217 -52.26 33.20 -18.61
CA ALA A 217 -52.01 31.81 -18.97
C ALA A 217 -50.55 31.64 -19.39
N ILE A 218 -49.62 31.97 -18.48
CA ILE A 218 -48.30 31.31 -18.50
C ILE A 218 -48.57 29.87 -18.08
N THR A 219 -49.07 29.08 -19.03
CA THR A 219 -49.34 27.66 -18.88
C THR A 219 -48.05 26.99 -18.44
N GLN A 220 -48.06 26.51 -17.20
CA GLN A 220 -47.06 25.63 -16.63
C GLN A 220 -46.80 24.49 -17.64
N ALA A 221 -45.64 24.50 -18.30
CA ALA A 221 -45.20 23.31 -19.01
C ALA A 221 -45.28 22.14 -18.01
N PRO A 222 -45.95 21.02 -18.34
CA PRO A 222 -46.18 19.95 -17.39
C PRO A 222 -44.85 19.49 -16.80
N SER A 223 -44.71 19.58 -15.47
CA SER A 223 -43.48 19.30 -14.71
C SER A 223 -42.86 17.94 -15.07
N ALA A 224 -43.68 17.00 -15.56
CA ALA A 224 -43.27 15.70 -16.10
C ALA A 224 -42.21 15.78 -17.22
N PHE A 225 -42.14 16.87 -18.00
CA PHE A 225 -41.18 17.01 -19.11
C PHE A 225 -39.72 17.18 -18.66
N TRP A 226 -39.48 17.76 -17.48
CA TRP A 226 -38.13 17.90 -16.92
C TRP A 226 -37.70 16.68 -16.11
N LEU A 227 -38.65 15.82 -15.70
CA LEU A 227 -38.36 14.63 -14.91
C LEU A 227 -37.57 13.59 -15.69
N ALA A 228 -37.82 13.42 -16.99
CA ALA A 228 -37.12 12.43 -17.81
C ALA A 228 -35.60 12.70 -17.94
N PRO A 229 -35.13 13.88 -18.39
CA PRO A 229 -33.70 14.18 -18.45
C PRO A 229 -33.06 14.23 -17.04
N ALA A 230 -33.78 14.68 -16.02
CA ALA A 230 -33.29 14.65 -14.64
C ALA A 230 -33.10 13.21 -14.12
N ALA A 231 -34.05 12.31 -14.39
CA ALA A 231 -33.95 10.90 -14.04
C ALA A 231 -32.77 10.21 -14.76
N LEU A 232 -32.57 10.49 -16.05
CA LEU A 232 -31.43 9.98 -16.82
C LEU A 232 -30.09 10.50 -16.28
N LEU A 233 -30.00 11.79 -15.92
CA LEU A 233 -28.81 12.34 -15.27
C LEU A 233 -28.55 11.71 -13.90
N ALA A 234 -29.60 11.41 -13.13
CA ALA A 234 -29.46 10.71 -11.86
C ALA A 234 -28.96 9.27 -12.06
N VAL A 235 -29.51 8.53 -13.04
CA VAL A 235 -29.04 7.19 -13.42
C VAL A 235 -27.59 7.25 -13.89
N ALA A 236 -27.24 8.22 -14.75
CA ALA A 236 -25.88 8.45 -15.18
C ALA A 236 -24.94 8.71 -14.00
N ALA A 237 -25.35 9.55 -13.05
CA ALA A 237 -24.55 9.88 -11.87
C ALA A 237 -24.31 8.64 -11.00
N VAL A 238 -25.33 7.77 -10.84
CA VAL A 238 -25.20 6.48 -10.14
C VAL A 238 -24.23 5.55 -10.86
N LEU A 239 -24.38 5.38 -12.19
CA LEU A 239 -23.50 4.52 -12.98
C LEU A 239 -22.06 5.03 -13.00
N THR A 240 -21.86 6.34 -13.13
CA THR A 240 -20.54 6.98 -13.04
C THR A 240 -19.95 6.82 -11.64
N ALA A 241 -20.73 7.02 -10.58
CA ALA A 241 -20.26 6.79 -9.21
C ALA A 241 -19.83 5.33 -9.01
N LEU A 242 -20.63 4.36 -9.46
CA LEU A 242 -20.29 2.93 -9.41
C LEU A 242 -19.02 2.59 -10.22
N HIS A 243 -18.87 3.21 -11.39
CA HIS A 243 -17.67 3.05 -12.21
C HIS A 243 -16.42 3.63 -11.53
N LEU A 244 -16.53 4.84 -10.96
CA LEU A 244 -15.43 5.49 -10.24
C LEU A 244 -15.07 4.73 -8.95
N LEU A 245 -16.06 4.17 -8.25
CA LEU A 245 -15.84 3.34 -7.06
C LEU A 245 -15.05 2.07 -7.37
N GLY A 246 -15.21 1.51 -8.57
CA GLY A 246 -14.48 0.33 -9.04
C GLY A 246 -13.12 0.63 -9.67
N ARG A 247 -12.74 1.90 -9.86
CA ARG A 247 -11.42 2.23 -10.42
C ARG A 247 -10.31 2.11 -9.37
N LEU A 248 -9.31 1.31 -9.71
CA LEU A 248 -8.02 1.23 -9.03
C LEU A 248 -7.12 2.39 -9.50
N ARG A 249 -7.36 3.59 -8.96
CA ARG A 249 -6.45 4.74 -9.15
C ARG A 249 -5.94 5.22 -7.80
N VAL A 250 -4.63 5.15 -7.62
CA VAL A 250 -3.95 5.47 -6.37
C VAL A 250 -3.12 6.72 -6.57
N SER A 251 -3.38 7.76 -5.78
CA SER A 251 -2.46 8.88 -5.59
C SER A 251 -1.55 8.57 -4.41
N LEU A 252 -0.25 8.70 -4.61
CA LEU A 252 0.77 8.42 -3.62
C LEU A 252 1.50 9.73 -3.33
N GLN A 253 1.67 10.03 -2.05
CA GLN A 253 2.45 11.14 -1.56
C GLN A 253 3.27 10.65 -0.36
N ALA A 254 4.58 10.81 -0.43
CA ALA A 254 5.47 10.55 0.70
C ALA A 254 6.13 11.87 1.12
N THR A 255 6.09 12.17 2.41
CA THR A 255 6.66 13.38 3.01
C THR A 255 7.83 13.00 3.91
N ASP A 256 9.01 13.55 3.61
CA ASP A 256 10.21 13.35 4.42
C ASP A 256 10.07 14.02 5.79
N LYS A 257 10.80 13.53 6.80
CA LYS A 257 10.73 14.03 8.19
C LYS A 257 11.08 15.52 8.31
N GLU A 258 11.94 16.04 7.42
CA GLU A 258 12.34 17.45 7.37
C GLU A 258 11.42 18.30 6.48
N GLY A 259 10.43 17.69 5.82
CA GLY A 259 9.56 18.36 4.86
C GLY A 259 10.26 18.79 3.58
N ASP A 260 11.47 18.29 3.32
CA ASP A 260 12.26 18.60 2.13
C ASP A 260 11.55 18.11 0.84
N ALA A 261 11.36 19.02 -0.11
CA ALA A 261 10.54 18.75 -1.30
C ALA A 261 11.21 17.72 -2.24
N ASP A 262 12.52 17.82 -2.43
CA ASP A 262 13.27 16.94 -3.33
C ASP A 262 13.33 15.51 -2.78
N ARG A 263 13.63 15.36 -1.49
CA ARG A 263 13.59 14.05 -0.81
C ARG A 263 12.18 13.47 -0.79
N SER A 264 11.16 14.27 -0.53
CA SER A 264 9.75 13.82 -0.55
C SER A 264 9.37 13.29 -1.94
N GLN A 265 9.81 13.95 -3.02
CA GLN A 265 9.62 13.47 -4.39
C GLN A 265 10.37 12.16 -4.66
N GLN A 266 11.62 12.04 -4.20
CA GLN A 266 12.40 10.80 -4.31
C GLN A 266 11.71 9.63 -3.59
N ARG A 267 11.23 9.85 -2.36
CA ARG A 267 10.50 8.85 -1.58
C ARG A 267 9.18 8.45 -2.23
N THR A 268 8.45 9.42 -2.77
CA THR A 268 7.22 9.15 -3.52
C THR A 268 7.51 8.27 -4.73
N THR A 269 8.57 8.57 -5.48
CA THR A 269 9.02 7.76 -6.63
C THR A 269 9.42 6.35 -6.21
N GLN A 270 10.15 6.21 -5.10
CA GLN A 270 10.54 4.92 -4.53
C GLN A 270 9.31 4.09 -4.12
N LEU A 271 8.33 4.71 -3.47
CA LEU A 271 7.08 4.05 -3.07
C LEU A 271 6.26 3.62 -4.29
N ILE A 272 6.16 4.45 -5.34
CA ILE A 272 5.48 4.08 -6.59
C ILE A 272 6.18 2.86 -7.23
N ALA A 273 7.51 2.91 -7.34
CA ALA A 273 8.28 1.83 -7.94
C ALA A 273 8.14 0.52 -7.13
N LEU A 274 8.15 0.61 -5.80
CA LEU A 274 7.94 -0.56 -4.95
C LEU A 274 6.51 -1.04 -4.99
N LEU A 275 5.49 -0.19 -5.00
CA LEU A 275 4.11 -0.62 -5.11
C LEU A 275 3.84 -1.31 -6.45
N GLY A 276 4.47 -0.84 -7.54
CA GLY A 276 4.48 -1.53 -8.83
C GLY A 276 5.18 -2.90 -8.74
N ARG A 277 6.24 -3.03 -7.95
CA ARG A 277 6.89 -4.34 -7.73
C ARG A 277 6.05 -5.27 -6.86
N VAL A 278 5.66 -4.83 -5.67
CA VAL A 278 4.89 -5.66 -4.73
C VAL A 278 3.54 -6.03 -5.33
N GLY A 279 2.83 -5.10 -5.99
CA GLY A 279 1.45 -5.30 -6.45
C GLY A 279 1.22 -5.44 -7.95
N GLY A 280 2.27 -5.36 -8.76
CA GLY A 280 2.19 -5.47 -10.23
C GLY A 280 3.23 -6.38 -10.86
N SER A 281 4.10 -7.02 -10.07
CA SER A 281 5.06 -7.99 -10.63
C SER A 281 4.38 -9.35 -10.82
N PRO A 282 4.74 -10.08 -11.89
CA PRO A 282 4.28 -11.45 -12.05
C PRO A 282 4.72 -12.30 -10.85
N PRO A 283 3.96 -13.34 -10.50
CA PRO A 283 4.35 -14.26 -9.43
C PRO A 283 5.75 -14.82 -9.69
N ALA A 284 6.57 -14.94 -8.65
CA ALA A 284 7.96 -15.38 -8.77
C ALA A 284 8.35 -16.42 -7.73
N GLY A 285 9.37 -17.22 -8.02
CA GLY A 285 9.83 -18.34 -7.20
C GLY A 285 9.00 -19.60 -7.39
N VAL A 286 9.67 -20.75 -7.52
CA VAL A 286 9.02 -22.04 -7.84
C VAL A 286 8.59 -22.80 -6.58
N GLU A 287 9.41 -22.79 -5.52
CA GLU A 287 9.16 -23.51 -4.26
C GLU A 287 8.50 -22.60 -3.19
N ILE A 288 8.83 -21.29 -3.20
CA ILE A 288 8.28 -20.28 -2.29
C ILE A 288 7.94 -18.99 -3.04
N PRO A 289 6.95 -18.21 -2.58
CA PRO A 289 6.66 -16.90 -3.14
C PRO A 289 7.84 -15.93 -2.93
N ARG A 290 8.34 -15.33 -4.02
CA ARG A 290 9.30 -14.22 -3.97
C ARG A 290 8.56 -12.91 -4.24
N GLY A 291 8.09 -12.28 -3.16
CA GLY A 291 7.21 -11.11 -3.22
C GLY A 291 5.75 -11.44 -2.87
N SER A 292 4.79 -10.60 -3.29
CA SER A 292 3.38 -10.74 -2.87
C SER A 292 2.46 -11.46 -3.87
N ASP A 293 2.97 -11.82 -5.05
CA ASP A 293 2.22 -12.47 -6.15
C ASP A 293 0.94 -11.74 -6.59
N VAL A 294 0.84 -10.45 -6.29
CA VAL A 294 -0.27 -9.62 -6.73
C VAL A 294 0.11 -9.00 -8.07
N THR A 295 -0.72 -9.21 -9.08
CA THR A 295 -0.54 -8.66 -10.44
C THR A 295 -1.56 -7.56 -10.78
N SER A 296 -2.56 -7.33 -9.93
CA SER A 296 -3.70 -6.47 -10.25
C SER A 296 -3.36 -4.99 -10.45
N LEU A 297 -2.17 -4.53 -10.01
CA LEU A 297 -1.74 -3.14 -10.15
C LEU A 297 -0.94 -2.86 -11.43
N GLY A 298 -0.43 -3.90 -12.11
CA GLY A 298 0.46 -3.76 -13.28
C GLY A 298 -0.13 -2.92 -14.42
N ASP A 299 -1.39 -3.19 -14.79
CA ASP A 299 -2.07 -2.48 -15.89
C ASP A 299 -2.71 -1.13 -15.47
N SER A 300 -2.92 -0.93 -14.17
CA SER A 300 -3.87 0.08 -13.67
C SER A 300 -3.20 1.33 -13.07
N MET A 301 -1.91 1.26 -12.72
CA MET A 301 -1.24 2.33 -11.97
C MET A 301 -0.81 3.54 -12.82
N LEU A 302 -0.51 3.35 -14.11
CA LEU A 302 0.22 4.36 -14.89
C LEU A 302 -0.48 4.64 -16.22
N LEU A 303 -1.53 5.46 -16.19
CA LEU A 303 -1.88 6.20 -17.39
C LEU A 303 -0.91 7.39 -17.47
N PRO A 304 -0.10 7.51 -18.54
CA PRO A 304 0.70 8.70 -18.75
C PRO A 304 -0.22 9.92 -18.73
N ALA A 305 0.20 10.99 -18.03
CA ALA A 305 -0.52 12.24 -18.08
C ALA A 305 -0.69 12.65 -19.56
N PRO A 306 -1.88 13.09 -20.00
CA PRO A 306 -2.12 13.41 -21.40
C PRO A 306 -1.08 14.45 -21.87
N ALA A 307 -0.43 14.23 -23.01
CA ALA A 307 0.66 15.08 -23.49
C ALA A 307 0.18 16.52 -23.81
N ASN A 308 -1.10 16.67 -24.20
CA ASN A 308 -1.66 17.93 -24.66
C ASN A 308 -2.05 18.85 -23.49
N ALA A 309 -1.59 20.11 -23.53
CA ALA A 309 -1.87 21.12 -22.48
C ALA A 309 -3.37 21.36 -22.25
N LEU A 310 -4.18 21.37 -23.31
CA LEU A 310 -5.63 21.50 -23.23
C LEU A 310 -6.27 20.28 -22.52
N ALA A 311 -5.82 19.07 -22.85
CA ALA A 311 -6.30 17.85 -22.20
C ALA A 311 -5.90 17.82 -20.72
N LYS A 312 -4.68 18.29 -20.36
CA LYS A 312 -4.26 18.48 -18.96
C LYS A 312 -5.11 19.50 -18.22
N ALA A 313 -5.43 20.64 -18.84
CA ALA A 313 -6.27 21.67 -18.23
C ALA A 313 -7.70 21.15 -17.99
N VAL A 314 -8.30 20.50 -18.99
CA VAL A 314 -9.63 19.88 -18.87
C VAL A 314 -9.62 18.75 -17.83
N LEU A 315 -8.61 17.88 -17.82
CA LEU A 315 -8.47 16.84 -16.78
C LEU A 315 -8.25 17.45 -15.39
N GLY A 316 -7.51 18.56 -15.30
CA GLY A 316 -7.24 19.26 -14.05
C GLY A 316 -8.52 19.86 -13.47
N VAL A 317 -9.33 20.51 -14.31
CA VAL A 317 -10.66 21.02 -13.92
C VAL A 317 -11.61 19.88 -13.56
N LEU A 318 -11.66 18.79 -14.35
CA LEU A 318 -12.44 17.60 -14.00
C LEU A 318 -11.96 16.96 -12.70
N ALA A 319 -10.66 16.86 -12.46
CA ALA A 319 -10.09 16.25 -11.24
C ALA A 319 -10.35 17.12 -10.00
N ALA A 320 -10.29 18.45 -10.16
CA ALA A 320 -10.64 19.41 -9.11
C ALA A 320 -12.14 19.37 -8.77
N LEU A 321 -13.01 19.25 -9.80
CA LEU A 321 -14.46 19.22 -9.63
C LEU A 321 -14.98 17.88 -9.11
N ILE A 322 -14.55 16.77 -9.72
CA ILE A 322 -15.01 15.41 -9.36
C ILE A 322 -14.38 14.97 -8.03
N GLY A 323 -13.23 15.51 -7.67
CA GLY A 323 -12.64 15.35 -6.35
C GLY A 323 -12.11 13.94 -6.10
N SER A 324 -10.79 13.88 -5.91
CA SER A 324 -10.01 12.74 -5.42
C SER A 324 -9.86 11.57 -6.39
N THR A 325 -8.60 11.19 -6.62
CA THR A 325 -8.29 9.80 -6.91
C THR A 325 -8.99 8.93 -5.87
N PRO A 326 -9.72 7.88 -6.28
CA PRO A 326 -10.52 7.09 -5.36
C PRO A 326 -9.69 6.55 -4.21
N TRP A 327 -8.38 6.36 -4.40
CA TRP A 327 -7.42 6.05 -3.36
C TRP A 327 -6.38 7.15 -3.24
N LYS A 328 -6.12 7.58 -2.01
CA LYS A 328 -5.01 8.46 -1.67
C LYS A 328 -4.24 7.83 -0.52
N VAL A 329 -2.93 7.72 -0.72
CA VAL A 329 -1.97 7.19 0.25
C VAL A 329 -1.03 8.32 0.62
N VAL A 330 -0.92 8.57 1.91
CA VAL A 330 0.05 9.49 2.49
C VAL A 330 1.01 8.68 3.35
N LEU A 331 2.31 8.82 3.10
CA LEU A 331 3.38 8.22 3.88
C LEU A 331 4.21 9.34 4.53
N ASP A 332 4.09 9.49 5.84
CA ASP A 332 4.80 10.50 6.60
C ASP A 332 5.95 9.84 7.36
N TYR A 333 7.19 10.20 7.06
CA TYR A 333 8.35 9.74 7.82
C TYR A 333 8.42 10.52 9.13
N LEU A 334 8.37 9.82 10.26
CA LEU A 334 8.44 10.43 11.59
C LEU A 334 9.91 10.56 12.04
N ASP A 335 10.71 9.55 11.73
CA ASP A 335 12.16 9.51 11.95
C ASP A 335 12.82 8.58 10.90
N ASP A 336 13.99 8.03 11.20
CA ASP A 336 14.76 7.18 10.27
C ASP A 336 14.32 5.72 10.27
N ASP A 337 13.64 5.27 11.31
CA ASP A 337 13.24 3.89 11.52
C ASP A 337 11.72 3.72 11.66
N THR A 338 10.96 4.80 11.61
CA THR A 338 9.50 4.85 11.74
C THR A 338 8.84 5.76 10.72
N ALA A 339 7.67 5.33 10.25
CA ALA A 339 6.82 6.10 9.36
C ALA A 339 5.34 5.81 9.64
N ALA A 340 4.47 6.78 9.43
CA ALA A 340 3.03 6.59 9.45
C ALA A 340 2.49 6.51 8.03
N VAL A 341 1.68 5.50 7.73
CA VAL A 341 0.97 5.40 6.46
C VAL A 341 -0.52 5.56 6.70
N VAL A 342 -1.14 6.40 5.88
CA VAL A 342 -2.58 6.66 5.89
C VAL A 342 -3.12 6.38 4.50
N VAL A 343 -3.95 5.34 4.40
CA VAL A 343 -4.68 5.01 3.18
C VAL A 343 -6.11 5.51 3.34
N SER A 344 -6.54 6.32 2.39
CA SER A 344 -7.89 6.86 2.32
C SER A 344 -8.56 6.48 1.00
N ARG A 345 -9.86 6.22 1.07
CA ARG A 345 -10.72 5.98 -0.08
C ARG A 345 -11.81 7.04 -0.14
N ASN A 346 -11.91 7.78 -1.25
CA ASN A 346 -12.87 8.88 -1.43
C ASN A 346 -12.88 9.87 -0.25
N GLY A 347 -11.70 10.24 0.24
CA GLY A 347 -11.52 11.15 1.38
C GLY A 347 -11.79 10.55 2.76
N ARG A 348 -12.16 9.26 2.87
CA ARG A 348 -12.33 8.55 4.15
C ARG A 348 -11.12 7.70 4.43
N THR A 349 -10.52 7.84 5.61
CA THR A 349 -9.45 6.94 6.05
C THR A 349 -9.98 5.52 6.19
N VAL A 350 -9.39 4.58 5.45
CA VAL A 350 -9.75 3.16 5.47
C VAL A 350 -8.72 2.31 6.21
N GLN A 351 -7.46 2.74 6.22
CA GLN A 351 -6.40 2.06 6.93
C GLN A 351 -5.32 3.05 7.36
N THR A 352 -4.85 2.90 8.58
CA THR A 352 -3.70 3.61 9.12
C THR A 352 -2.76 2.57 9.73
N ALA A 353 -1.46 2.77 9.58
CA ALA A 353 -0.46 1.95 10.25
C ALA A 353 0.76 2.78 10.59
N VAL A 354 1.33 2.52 11.77
CA VAL A 354 2.68 2.97 12.11
C VAL A 354 3.62 1.82 11.77
N LEU A 355 4.60 2.14 10.94
CA LEU A 355 5.63 1.24 10.45
C LEU A 355 6.87 1.49 11.29
N SER A 356 7.54 0.43 11.70
CA SER A 356 8.84 0.53 12.36
C SER A 356 9.75 -0.60 11.89
N THR A 357 11.01 -0.25 11.64
CA THR A 357 12.08 -1.22 11.40
C THR A 357 12.71 -1.73 12.68
N SER A 358 12.49 -1.04 13.80
CA SER A 358 12.86 -1.55 15.12
C SER A 358 12.00 -2.76 15.47
N ALA A 359 12.59 -3.74 16.15
CA ALA A 359 11.90 -4.95 16.59
C ALA A 359 11.07 -4.74 17.87
N GLY A 360 11.01 -3.51 18.40
CA GLY A 360 10.38 -3.16 19.68
C GLY A 360 11.34 -3.31 20.87
N ALA A 361 10.89 -2.90 22.05
CA ALA A 361 11.69 -3.00 23.27
C ALA A 361 12.03 -4.47 23.59
N GLY A 362 13.32 -4.80 23.65
CA GLY A 362 13.82 -6.12 24.02
C GLY A 362 14.09 -7.10 22.87
N ALA A 363 13.79 -6.75 21.61
CA ALA A 363 14.11 -7.57 20.46
C ALA A 363 15.44 -7.16 19.81
N GLU A 364 16.18 -8.13 19.25
CA GLU A 364 17.45 -7.88 18.56
C GLU A 364 17.20 -6.94 17.37
N PRO A 365 17.96 -5.83 17.25
CA PRO A 365 17.76 -4.90 16.14
C PRO A 365 18.10 -5.60 14.82
N LEU A 366 17.19 -5.52 13.86
CA LEU A 366 17.34 -6.11 12.51
C LEU A 366 18.51 -5.50 11.73
N TYR A 367 18.92 -4.29 12.09
CA TYR A 367 19.96 -3.51 11.46
C TYR A 367 20.94 -2.99 12.50
N GLY A 368 22.20 -2.83 12.11
CA GLY A 368 23.20 -2.12 12.92
C GLY A 368 22.76 -0.69 13.26
N ALA A 369 23.36 -0.09 14.29
CA ALA A 369 23.07 1.30 14.68
C ALA A 369 23.28 2.26 13.49
N ASP A 370 24.33 2.02 12.68
CA ASP A 370 24.80 2.90 11.62
C ASP A 370 24.14 2.66 10.24
N GLU A 371 23.22 1.70 10.12
CA GLU A 371 22.60 1.29 8.84
C GLU A 371 21.32 2.08 8.51
N THR A 372 21.38 3.39 8.67
CA THR A 372 20.23 4.30 8.53
C THR A 372 19.56 4.22 7.15
N GLU A 373 20.34 4.07 6.08
CA GLU A 373 19.80 3.98 4.72
C GLU A 373 19.02 2.67 4.49
N GLN A 374 19.50 1.55 5.04
CA GLN A 374 18.83 0.26 4.92
C GLN A 374 17.50 0.26 5.70
N LYS A 375 17.50 0.79 6.93
CA LYS A 375 16.27 1.02 7.74
C LYS A 375 15.24 1.84 6.95
N ARG A 376 15.65 2.99 6.41
CA ARG A 376 14.76 3.83 5.60
C ARG A 376 14.24 3.10 4.35
N SER A 377 15.07 2.27 3.72
CA SER A 377 14.66 1.54 2.52
C SER A 377 13.62 0.44 2.79
N MET A 378 13.58 -0.12 4.02
CA MET A 378 12.59 -1.11 4.46
C MET A 378 11.20 -0.51 4.73
N LEU A 379 11.10 0.78 5.06
CA LEU A 379 9.81 1.43 5.32
C LEU A 379 8.90 1.48 4.09
N CYS A 380 9.46 1.63 2.88
CA CYS A 380 8.68 1.67 1.65
C CYS A 380 8.00 0.32 1.31
N PRO A 381 8.68 -0.85 1.37
CA PRO A 381 8.04 -2.15 1.25
C PRO A 381 6.93 -2.39 2.28
N LEU A 382 7.15 -1.98 3.53
CA LEU A 382 6.12 -2.07 4.59
C LEU A 382 4.89 -1.21 4.24
N ALA A 383 5.11 0.02 3.78
CA ALA A 383 4.04 0.91 3.31
C ALA A 383 3.29 0.30 2.11
N ALA A 384 4.02 -0.26 1.14
CA ALA A 384 3.43 -0.92 -0.03
C ALA A 384 2.55 -2.11 0.37
N GLY A 385 2.98 -2.93 1.34
CA GLY A 385 2.17 -4.01 1.90
C GLY A 385 0.86 -3.51 2.51
N VAL A 386 0.90 -2.41 3.29
CA VAL A 386 -0.31 -1.76 3.84
C VAL A 386 -1.25 -1.28 2.74
N VAL A 387 -0.72 -0.66 1.69
CA VAL A 387 -1.53 -0.20 0.56
C VAL A 387 -2.18 -1.39 -0.15
N ILE A 388 -1.45 -2.47 -0.41
CA ILE A 388 -1.96 -3.64 -1.11
C ILE A 388 -3.08 -4.34 -0.34
N VAL A 389 -2.93 -4.50 0.97
CA VAL A 389 -3.99 -5.06 1.83
C VAL A 389 -5.21 -4.14 1.91
N ALA A 390 -5.02 -2.82 1.93
CA ALA A 390 -6.13 -1.89 1.88
C ALA A 390 -6.92 -2.01 0.55
N LEU A 391 -6.19 -2.19 -0.57
CA LEU A 391 -6.78 -2.37 -1.89
C LEU A 391 -7.49 -3.73 -2.02
N SER A 392 -6.91 -4.82 -1.50
CA SER A 392 -7.47 -6.18 -1.57
C SER A 392 -8.83 -6.31 -0.90
N ARG A 393 -9.08 -5.53 0.15
CA ARG A 393 -10.39 -5.49 0.83
C ARG A 393 -11.50 -4.88 -0.04
N ALA A 394 -11.13 -4.11 -1.06
CA ALA A 394 -12.08 -3.40 -1.92
C ALA A 394 -12.15 -3.95 -3.35
N HIS A 395 -11.15 -4.73 -3.79
CA HIS A 395 -11.00 -5.17 -5.17
C HIS A 395 -10.61 -6.65 -5.25
N PRO A 396 -11.11 -7.41 -6.25
CA PRO A 396 -10.61 -8.75 -6.57
C PRO A 396 -9.23 -8.69 -7.23
N GLY A 397 -8.56 -9.83 -7.45
CA GLY A 397 -7.24 -9.87 -8.08
C GLY A 397 -6.06 -9.75 -7.10
N PHE A 398 -6.32 -10.01 -5.82
CA PHE A 398 -5.33 -9.99 -4.74
C PHE A 398 -5.23 -11.36 -4.05
N GLU A 399 -5.62 -12.43 -4.75
CA GLU A 399 -5.64 -13.80 -4.25
C GLU A 399 -4.23 -14.29 -3.90
N GLY A 400 -3.19 -13.68 -4.49
CA GLY A 400 -1.77 -13.89 -4.17
C GLY A 400 -1.37 -13.55 -2.73
N LEU A 401 -2.17 -12.73 -2.02
CA LEU A 401 -1.95 -12.44 -0.60
C LEU A 401 -2.21 -13.63 0.33
N ALA A 402 -2.78 -14.73 -0.18
CA ALA A 402 -2.89 -16.01 0.52
C ALA A 402 -3.46 -15.93 1.96
N GLY A 403 -4.46 -15.07 2.17
CA GLY A 403 -5.12 -14.90 3.47
C GLY A 403 -4.59 -13.76 4.34
N ALA A 404 -3.54 -13.04 3.91
CA ALA A 404 -3.01 -11.92 4.67
C ALA A 404 -4.04 -10.79 4.85
N THR A 405 -4.23 -10.36 6.10
CA THR A 405 -5.15 -9.34 6.55
C THR A 405 -4.46 -8.09 7.11
N ASP A 406 -3.17 -8.16 7.46
CA ASP A 406 -2.35 -7.01 7.88
C ASP A 406 -1.21 -6.75 6.90
N GLY A 407 -1.18 -5.56 6.31
CA GLY A 407 -0.17 -5.21 5.31
C GLY A 407 1.24 -5.03 5.84
N ARG A 408 1.43 -4.86 7.16
CA ARG A 408 2.77 -4.90 7.77
C ARG A 408 3.38 -6.29 7.63
N SER A 409 2.57 -7.34 7.80
CA SER A 409 2.99 -8.73 7.60
C SER A 409 3.40 -9.00 6.15
N VAL A 410 2.59 -8.53 5.18
CA VAL A 410 2.90 -8.63 3.74
C VAL A 410 4.22 -7.93 3.40
N GLY A 411 4.42 -6.72 3.92
CA GLY A 411 5.67 -5.98 3.70
C GLY A 411 6.90 -6.69 4.30
N LEU A 412 6.79 -7.25 5.50
CA LEU A 412 7.87 -8.04 6.13
C LEU A 412 8.19 -9.30 5.32
N GLN A 413 7.17 -10.02 4.87
CA GLN A 413 7.31 -11.19 4.01
C GLN A 413 7.98 -10.85 2.67
N TYR A 414 7.59 -9.73 2.04
CA TYR A 414 8.24 -9.25 0.83
C TYR A 414 9.73 -8.97 1.06
N VAL A 415 10.08 -8.25 2.13
CA VAL A 415 11.47 -7.90 2.44
C VAL A 415 12.31 -9.14 2.74
N ALA A 416 11.77 -10.08 3.51
CA ALA A 416 12.44 -11.34 3.84
C ALA A 416 12.75 -12.19 2.59
N THR A 417 11.77 -12.31 1.68
CA THR A 417 11.88 -13.19 0.50
C THR A 417 12.55 -12.54 -0.71
N THR A 418 12.90 -11.24 -0.62
CA THR A 418 13.56 -10.52 -1.71
C THR A 418 14.89 -9.91 -1.26
N THR A 419 14.88 -8.96 -0.32
CA THR A 419 16.08 -8.23 0.13
C THR A 419 17.01 -9.11 0.95
N PHE A 420 16.45 -9.96 1.82
CA PHE A 420 17.21 -10.85 2.69
C PHE A 420 17.13 -12.31 2.28
N ALA A 421 16.85 -12.59 1.00
CA ALA A 421 16.74 -13.96 0.51
C ALA A 421 18.02 -14.79 0.77
N ASP A 422 19.19 -14.13 0.77
CA ASP A 422 20.49 -14.76 1.01
C ASP A 422 20.95 -14.69 2.49
N ASP A 423 20.27 -13.91 3.34
CA ASP A 423 20.54 -13.84 4.79
C ASP A 423 19.44 -14.57 5.55
N HIS A 424 19.63 -15.89 5.67
CA HIS A 424 18.63 -16.79 6.26
C HIS A 424 18.21 -16.38 7.67
N ARG A 425 19.14 -15.91 8.51
CA ARG A 425 18.83 -15.55 9.91
C ARG A 425 17.90 -14.34 9.95
N THR A 426 18.19 -13.31 9.17
CA THR A 426 17.36 -12.10 9.12
C THR A 426 16.01 -12.40 8.47
N ALA A 427 15.98 -13.19 7.40
CA ALA A 427 14.73 -13.62 6.76
C ALA A 427 13.84 -14.43 7.72
N GLU A 428 14.41 -15.35 8.51
CA GLU A 428 13.68 -16.14 9.52
C GLU A 428 13.01 -15.22 10.55
N LEU A 429 13.74 -14.26 11.12
CA LEU A 429 13.22 -13.31 12.10
C LEU A 429 12.10 -12.42 11.52
N LEU A 430 12.26 -11.97 10.28
CA LEU A 430 11.27 -11.15 9.59
C LEU A 430 9.98 -11.93 9.31
N LEU A 431 10.09 -13.18 8.87
CA LEU A 431 8.95 -14.05 8.60
C LEU A 431 8.22 -14.45 9.88
N GLY A 432 8.96 -14.80 10.95
CA GLY A 432 8.38 -15.05 12.28
C GLY A 432 7.62 -13.83 12.81
N ARG A 433 8.18 -12.63 12.65
CA ARG A 433 7.49 -11.38 12.99
C ARG A 433 6.27 -11.11 12.11
N ALA A 434 6.33 -11.42 10.82
CA ALA A 434 5.20 -11.29 9.91
C ALA A 434 4.01 -12.16 10.38
N LEU A 435 4.28 -13.40 10.78
CA LEU A 435 3.27 -14.33 11.31
C LEU A 435 2.75 -13.94 12.69
N LYS A 436 3.60 -13.36 13.55
CA LYS A 436 3.13 -12.78 14.82
C LYS A 436 2.11 -11.65 14.60
N ILE A 437 2.35 -10.80 13.60
CA ILE A 437 1.45 -9.69 13.26
C ILE A 437 0.16 -10.22 12.61
N ASP A 438 0.29 -11.19 11.73
CA ASP A 438 -0.82 -11.75 10.97
C ASP A 438 -0.63 -13.26 10.75
N PRO A 439 -1.19 -14.09 11.65
CA PRO A 439 -1.18 -15.54 11.51
C PRO A 439 -1.90 -16.03 10.23
N GLY A 440 -2.72 -15.19 9.61
CA GLY A 440 -3.41 -15.48 8.35
C GLY A 440 -2.53 -15.37 7.12
N ASN A 441 -1.30 -14.83 7.23
CA ASN A 441 -0.38 -14.69 6.10
C ASN A 441 0.30 -16.02 5.73
N ARG A 442 -0.40 -16.85 4.95
CA ARG A 442 0.09 -18.19 4.59
C ARG A 442 1.30 -18.17 3.66
N ALA A 443 1.49 -17.09 2.89
CA ALA A 443 2.69 -16.92 2.08
C ALA A 443 3.94 -16.78 2.97
N ALA A 444 3.84 -16.06 4.09
CA ALA A 444 4.90 -15.96 5.08
C ALA A 444 5.15 -17.29 5.80
N ASP A 445 4.08 -18.03 6.13
CA ASP A 445 4.19 -19.34 6.77
C ASP A 445 4.93 -20.33 5.87
N VAL A 446 4.48 -20.51 4.63
CA VAL A 446 5.14 -21.39 3.66
C VAL A 446 6.60 -21.02 3.44
N ALA A 447 6.91 -19.72 3.34
CA ALA A 447 8.29 -19.26 3.21
C ALA A 447 9.13 -19.57 4.46
N LEU A 448 8.57 -19.41 5.67
CA LEU A 448 9.25 -19.71 6.92
C LEU A 448 9.51 -21.21 7.05
N GLN A 449 8.50 -22.05 6.82
CA GLN A 449 8.63 -23.51 6.89
C GLN A 449 9.69 -24.01 5.89
N ASN A 450 9.71 -23.45 4.69
CA ASN A 450 10.75 -23.78 3.71
C ASN A 450 12.14 -23.39 4.20
N LEU A 451 12.32 -22.18 4.74
CA LEU A 451 13.61 -21.75 5.27
C LEU A 451 14.10 -22.66 6.41
N LEU A 452 13.19 -23.08 7.31
CA LEU A 452 13.51 -23.90 8.48
C LEU A 452 13.82 -25.38 8.15
N HIS A 453 13.11 -25.95 7.16
CA HIS A 453 13.08 -27.41 6.98
C HIS A 453 13.56 -27.90 5.61
N ARG A 454 13.70 -27.03 4.61
CA ARG A 454 14.09 -27.44 3.24
C ARG A 454 15.45 -28.13 3.17
N GLY A 455 16.36 -27.73 4.07
CA GLY A 455 17.72 -28.28 4.20
C GLY A 455 17.86 -29.37 5.26
N ALA A 456 16.76 -29.85 5.85
CA ALA A 456 16.82 -30.93 6.83
C ALA A 456 17.38 -32.22 6.22
N THR A 457 18.18 -32.94 7.00
CA THR A 457 18.75 -34.26 6.65
C THR A 457 18.20 -35.37 7.53
N ASP A 458 17.49 -35.03 8.60
CA ASP A 458 16.84 -36.00 9.48
C ASP A 458 15.54 -36.49 8.84
N ALA A 459 15.38 -37.80 8.75
CA ALA A 459 14.24 -38.41 8.09
C ALA A 459 12.93 -38.15 8.84
N ALA A 460 12.96 -38.05 10.18
CA ALA A 460 11.75 -37.77 10.95
C ALA A 460 11.28 -36.31 10.74
N GLU A 461 12.21 -35.35 10.74
CA GLU A 461 11.92 -33.95 10.40
C GLU A 461 11.36 -33.82 8.96
N LEU A 462 11.96 -34.51 7.98
CA LEU A 462 11.49 -34.48 6.60
C LEU A 462 10.09 -35.10 6.43
N ARG A 463 9.74 -36.15 7.19
CA ARG A 463 8.36 -36.69 7.21
C ARG A 463 7.37 -35.70 7.79
N ALA A 464 7.67 -35.09 8.94
CA ALA A 464 6.80 -34.09 9.53
C ALA A 464 6.61 -32.87 8.60
N TYR A 465 7.69 -32.47 7.89
CA TYR A 465 7.60 -31.39 6.92
C TYR A 465 6.76 -31.78 5.69
N ARG A 466 6.94 -32.99 5.15
CA ARG A 466 6.09 -33.55 4.09
C ARG A 466 4.62 -33.51 4.47
N ASP A 467 4.27 -34.01 5.65
CA ASP A 467 2.87 -34.10 6.11
C ASP A 467 2.26 -32.70 6.32
N SER A 468 3.05 -31.77 6.86
CA SER A 468 2.70 -30.36 6.99
C SER A 468 2.42 -29.70 5.62
N LEU A 469 3.26 -29.95 4.61
CA LEU A 469 3.08 -29.44 3.25
C LEU A 469 1.80 -30.01 2.61
N ALA A 470 1.56 -31.31 2.77
CA ALA A 470 0.35 -31.97 2.27
C ALA A 470 -0.93 -31.34 2.85
N ALA A 471 -0.99 -31.17 4.17
CA ALA A 471 -2.11 -30.52 4.85
C ALA A 471 -2.27 -29.04 4.43
N THR A 472 -1.15 -28.34 4.20
CA THR A 472 -1.16 -26.94 3.75
C THR A 472 -1.64 -26.80 2.31
N ALA A 473 -1.25 -27.71 1.42
CA ALA A 473 -1.71 -27.72 0.03
C ALA A 473 -3.23 -27.93 -0.07
N ASP A 474 -3.79 -28.86 0.72
CA ASP A 474 -5.24 -29.12 0.76
C ASP A 474 -6.01 -27.86 1.17
N ARG A 475 -5.60 -27.20 2.26
CA ARG A 475 -6.24 -25.95 2.73
C ARG A 475 -6.13 -24.82 1.73
N LEU A 476 -4.95 -24.61 1.15
CA LEU A 476 -4.76 -23.55 0.15
C LEU A 476 -5.63 -23.76 -1.08
N ARG A 477 -5.83 -25.01 -1.49
CA ARG A 477 -6.71 -25.35 -2.60
C ARG A 477 -8.17 -25.10 -2.25
N GLU A 478 -8.63 -25.49 -1.06
CA GLU A 478 -9.99 -25.23 -0.58
C GLU A 478 -10.30 -23.73 -0.50
N ASP A 479 -9.33 -22.92 -0.11
CA ASP A 479 -9.45 -21.46 -0.02
C ASP A 479 -9.24 -20.73 -1.36
N GLY A 480 -8.93 -21.46 -2.43
CA GLY A 480 -8.75 -20.92 -3.78
C GLY A 480 -7.39 -20.22 -4.03
N HIS A 481 -6.37 -20.51 -3.23
CA HIS A 481 -5.00 -20.00 -3.39
C HIS A 481 -4.15 -20.90 -4.31
N THR A 482 -4.60 -21.05 -5.56
CA THR A 482 -4.06 -22.01 -6.55
C THR A 482 -2.54 -21.92 -6.73
N LEU A 483 -1.97 -20.72 -6.90
CA LEU A 483 -0.53 -20.57 -7.16
C LEU A 483 0.32 -20.95 -5.94
N LEU A 484 -0.08 -20.54 -4.74
CA LEU A 484 0.65 -20.93 -3.53
C LEU A 484 0.53 -22.44 -3.29
N ALA A 485 -0.64 -23.04 -3.53
CA ALA A 485 -0.83 -24.48 -3.45
C ALA A 485 0.12 -25.24 -4.41
N GLN A 486 0.33 -24.75 -5.63
CA GLN A 486 1.30 -25.35 -6.57
C GLN A 486 2.72 -25.33 -6.02
N ARG A 487 3.16 -24.21 -5.45
CA ARG A 487 4.51 -24.10 -4.87
C ARG A 487 4.70 -25.06 -3.70
N VAL A 488 3.70 -25.13 -2.81
CA VAL A 488 3.69 -26.08 -1.70
C VAL A 488 3.78 -27.52 -2.22
N MET A 489 3.06 -27.86 -3.28
CA MET A 489 3.13 -29.19 -3.92
C MET A 489 4.49 -29.47 -4.57
N ILE A 490 5.11 -28.49 -5.24
CA ILE A 490 6.48 -28.65 -5.74
C ILE A 490 7.44 -28.96 -4.59
N THR A 491 7.36 -28.18 -3.50
CA THR A 491 8.20 -28.41 -2.32
C THR A 491 7.92 -29.78 -1.71
N TYR A 492 6.66 -30.22 -1.68
CA TYR A 492 6.28 -31.57 -1.23
C TYR A 492 7.02 -32.67 -2.01
N PHE A 493 6.99 -32.63 -3.35
CA PHE A 493 7.70 -33.63 -4.16
C PHE A 493 9.22 -33.53 -3.99
N ALA A 494 9.78 -32.33 -3.83
CA ALA A 494 11.20 -32.15 -3.54
C ALA A 494 11.60 -32.75 -2.18
N VAL A 495 10.74 -32.62 -1.16
CA VAL A 495 10.95 -33.22 0.16
C VAL A 495 10.87 -34.74 0.10
N LEU A 496 10.01 -35.34 -0.74
CA LEU A 496 9.96 -36.79 -0.91
C LEU A 496 11.27 -37.39 -1.44
N VAL A 497 11.91 -36.72 -2.40
CA VAL A 497 13.22 -37.12 -2.92
C VAL A 497 14.27 -37.03 -1.82
N ASN A 498 14.29 -35.92 -1.08
CA ASN A 498 15.21 -35.73 0.04
C ASN A 498 14.99 -36.75 1.16
N LEU A 499 13.73 -37.08 1.46
CA LEU A 499 13.36 -38.05 2.49
C LEU A 499 13.84 -39.45 2.13
N HIS A 500 13.67 -39.88 0.88
CA HIS A 500 14.18 -41.16 0.42
C HIS A 500 15.72 -41.19 0.47
N ALA A 501 16.38 -40.10 0.07
CA ALA A 501 17.83 -39.99 0.16
C ALA A 501 18.36 -40.04 1.61
N ALA A 502 17.60 -39.52 2.58
CA ALA A 502 17.92 -39.56 4.00
C ALA A 502 17.62 -40.93 4.64
N ALA A 503 16.58 -41.63 4.17
CA ALA A 503 16.15 -42.93 4.66
C ALA A 503 15.48 -43.74 3.52
N SER A 504 16.27 -44.55 2.81
CA SER A 504 15.85 -45.29 1.62
C SER A 504 14.86 -46.41 1.91
N ASP A 505 14.69 -46.80 3.17
CA ASP A 505 13.68 -47.74 3.66
C ASP A 505 12.32 -47.07 3.94
N THR A 506 12.22 -45.74 3.79
CA THR A 506 10.97 -45.00 4.01
C THR A 506 9.92 -45.45 3.01
N LEU A 507 8.76 -45.86 3.53
CA LEU A 507 7.61 -46.29 2.74
C LEU A 507 7.08 -45.15 1.86
N ARG A 508 6.46 -45.54 0.74
CA ARG A 508 5.80 -44.64 -0.19
C ARG A 508 4.55 -44.02 0.46
N PRO A 509 4.35 -42.70 0.43
CA PRO A 509 3.13 -42.09 0.96
C PRO A 509 1.87 -42.64 0.27
N HIS A 510 0.87 -43.02 1.07
CA HIS A 510 -0.39 -43.58 0.58
C HIS A 510 -1.21 -42.61 -0.30
N ASP A 511 -1.03 -41.30 -0.09
CA ASP A 511 -1.75 -40.27 -0.83
C ASP A 511 -0.99 -39.80 -2.09
N LEU A 512 0.16 -40.38 -2.43
CA LEU A 512 1.02 -39.89 -3.51
C LEU A 512 0.30 -39.80 -4.87
N ALA A 513 -0.54 -40.79 -5.23
CA ALA A 513 -1.31 -40.75 -6.46
C ALA A 513 -2.33 -39.59 -6.47
N GLN A 514 -2.99 -39.34 -5.34
CA GLN A 514 -3.87 -38.19 -5.17
C GLN A 514 -3.08 -36.88 -5.31
N ARG A 515 -1.87 -36.79 -4.74
CA ARG A 515 -1.00 -35.60 -4.86
C ARG A 515 -0.60 -35.30 -6.30
N HIS A 516 -0.29 -36.32 -7.10
CA HIS A 516 -0.04 -36.14 -8.54
C HIS A 516 -1.28 -35.62 -9.28
N ALA A 517 -2.46 -36.17 -8.99
CA ALA A 517 -3.71 -35.72 -9.60
C ALA A 517 -4.03 -34.27 -9.23
N GLN A 518 -3.86 -33.90 -7.95
CA GLN A 518 -4.03 -32.53 -7.46
C GLN A 518 -3.08 -31.54 -8.15
N MET A 519 -1.79 -31.86 -8.28
CA MET A 519 -0.84 -30.96 -8.94
C MET A 519 -1.16 -30.77 -10.43
N SER A 520 -1.54 -31.85 -11.12
CA SER A 520 -2.00 -31.80 -12.51
C SER A 520 -3.26 -30.95 -12.69
N GLU A 521 -4.22 -31.04 -11.77
CA GLU A 521 -5.42 -30.19 -11.77
C GLU A 521 -5.06 -28.72 -11.59
N LEU A 522 -4.21 -28.39 -10.61
CA LEU A 522 -3.76 -27.02 -10.35
C LEU A 522 -3.06 -26.43 -11.58
N LEU A 523 -2.15 -27.17 -12.21
CA LEU A 523 -1.45 -26.73 -13.42
C LEU A 523 -2.43 -26.47 -14.58
N ALA A 524 -3.42 -27.36 -14.77
CA ALA A 524 -4.45 -27.17 -15.79
C ALA A 524 -5.34 -25.95 -15.52
N GLN A 525 -5.64 -25.64 -14.25
CA GLN A 525 -6.38 -24.43 -13.87
C GLN A 525 -5.57 -23.17 -14.19
N THR A 526 -4.29 -23.11 -13.81
CA THR A 526 -3.43 -21.96 -14.13
C THR A 526 -3.25 -21.79 -15.63
N GLU A 527 -3.05 -22.88 -16.39
CA GLU A 527 -2.92 -22.80 -17.85
C GLU A 527 -4.18 -22.21 -18.52
N ARG A 528 -5.39 -22.51 -18.01
CA ARG A 528 -6.62 -21.90 -18.51
C ARG A 528 -6.68 -20.39 -18.27
N LEU A 529 -6.17 -19.93 -17.13
CA LEU A 529 -6.09 -18.50 -16.80
C LEU A 529 -4.97 -17.80 -17.61
N ASP A 530 -3.85 -18.47 -17.80
CA ASP A 530 -2.68 -17.97 -18.52
C ASP A 530 -2.92 -17.79 -20.03
N ARG A 531 -3.64 -18.74 -20.66
CA ARG A 531 -4.07 -18.61 -22.07
C ARG A 531 -4.89 -17.35 -22.35
N LEU A 532 -5.48 -16.74 -21.31
CA LEU A 532 -6.21 -15.47 -21.42
C LEU A 532 -5.32 -14.23 -21.24
N THR A 533 -4.10 -14.41 -20.72
CA THR A 533 -3.26 -13.31 -20.18
C THR A 533 -1.85 -13.24 -20.79
N GLU A 534 -1.51 -14.12 -21.75
CA GLU A 534 -0.18 -14.36 -22.36
C GLU A 534 0.80 -15.15 -21.46
N GLN A 535 1.66 -15.97 -22.10
CA GLN A 535 2.44 -17.06 -21.49
C GLN A 535 3.28 -16.65 -20.27
N ASP A 536 2.89 -17.10 -19.07
CA ASP A 536 3.61 -16.88 -17.82
C ASP A 536 4.89 -17.76 -17.72
N PRO A 537 6.10 -17.17 -17.62
CA PRO A 537 7.34 -17.93 -17.48
C PRO A 537 7.39 -18.77 -16.19
N LEU A 538 6.69 -18.38 -15.12
CA LEU A 538 6.63 -19.16 -13.89
C LEU A 538 5.89 -20.48 -14.11
N LEU A 539 4.82 -20.48 -14.89
CA LEU A 539 4.06 -21.70 -15.20
C LEU A 539 4.95 -22.72 -15.92
N LEU A 540 5.75 -22.27 -16.90
CA LEU A 540 6.69 -23.13 -17.62
C LEU A 540 7.75 -23.71 -16.67
N ALA A 541 8.37 -22.86 -15.85
CA ALA A 541 9.38 -23.29 -14.87
C ALA A 541 8.79 -24.30 -13.86
N THR A 542 7.57 -24.07 -13.39
CA THR A 542 6.86 -24.96 -12.47
C THR A 542 6.56 -26.31 -13.12
N ARG A 543 6.09 -26.34 -14.37
CA ARG A 543 5.85 -27.59 -15.12
C ARG A 543 7.13 -28.38 -15.32
N GLN A 544 8.21 -27.72 -15.74
CA GLN A 544 9.49 -28.38 -15.94
C GLN A 544 10.03 -28.96 -14.63
N ARG A 545 9.96 -28.19 -13.55
CA ARG A 545 10.38 -28.65 -12.21
C ARG A 545 9.54 -29.83 -11.74
N TYR A 546 8.22 -29.77 -11.90
CA TYR A 546 7.31 -30.85 -11.53
C TYR A 546 7.59 -32.14 -12.30
N ALA A 547 7.84 -32.05 -13.61
CA ALA A 547 8.17 -33.22 -14.43
C ALA A 547 9.45 -33.91 -13.94
N VAL A 548 10.50 -33.13 -13.66
CA VAL A 548 11.76 -33.67 -13.12
C VAL A 548 11.55 -34.32 -11.75
N LEU A 549 10.82 -33.66 -10.85
CA LEU A 549 10.56 -34.20 -9.51
C LEU A 549 9.67 -35.45 -9.55
N THR A 550 8.69 -35.50 -10.45
CA THR A 550 7.83 -36.67 -10.62
C THR A 550 8.64 -37.88 -11.06
N THR A 551 9.48 -37.74 -12.08
CA THR A 551 10.35 -38.84 -12.53
C THR A 551 11.31 -39.28 -11.42
N ALA A 552 11.86 -38.35 -10.65
CA ALA A 552 12.72 -38.69 -9.51
C ALA A 552 11.95 -39.47 -8.44
N VAL A 553 10.78 -38.99 -7.99
CA VAL A 553 9.97 -39.66 -6.98
C VAL A 553 9.52 -41.06 -7.45
N GLU A 554 9.12 -41.22 -8.71
CA GLU A 554 8.75 -42.52 -9.28
C GLU A 554 9.93 -43.50 -9.29
N THR A 555 11.14 -43.01 -9.58
CA THR A 555 12.37 -43.83 -9.61
C THR A 555 12.79 -44.25 -8.20
N GLU A 556 12.82 -43.30 -7.25
CA GLU A 556 13.28 -43.56 -5.88
C GLU A 556 12.31 -44.49 -5.11
N TYR A 557 11.00 -44.40 -5.37
CA TYR A 557 10.00 -45.23 -4.70
C TYR A 557 9.59 -46.47 -5.52
N GLU A 558 10.32 -46.82 -6.59
CA GLU A 558 10.05 -48.03 -7.36
C GLU A 558 10.29 -49.28 -6.51
N GLY A 559 9.26 -50.13 -6.36
CA GLY A 559 9.34 -51.35 -5.55
C GLY A 559 9.30 -51.13 -4.02
N VAL A 560 9.18 -49.89 -3.55
CA VAL A 560 9.00 -49.56 -2.13
C VAL A 560 7.54 -49.78 -1.71
N GLY A 561 7.32 -50.39 -0.54
CA GLY A 561 5.98 -50.61 0.01
C GLY A 561 5.24 -49.31 0.32
N GLU A 562 3.92 -49.36 0.41
CA GLU A 562 3.07 -48.20 0.71
C GLU A 562 2.88 -48.01 2.22
N GLU A 563 2.85 -46.76 2.68
CA GLU A 563 2.49 -46.41 4.04
C GLU A 563 1.04 -46.86 4.34
N PRO A 564 0.75 -47.35 5.55
CA PRO A 564 -0.63 -47.62 5.93
C PRO A 564 -1.45 -46.34 5.96
N LEU A 565 -2.75 -46.47 5.68
CA LEU A 565 -3.68 -45.35 5.81
C LEU A 565 -3.63 -44.79 7.24
N PRO A 566 -3.58 -43.45 7.39
CA PRO A 566 -3.61 -42.81 8.68
C PRO A 566 -4.87 -43.21 9.46
N GLY A 567 -4.72 -43.40 10.77
CA GLY A 567 -5.85 -43.79 11.61
C GLY A 567 -6.89 -42.67 11.69
N PRO A 568 -8.17 -42.95 12.02
CA PRO A 568 -9.24 -41.93 12.10
C PRO A 568 -9.05 -40.85 13.19
N GLY A 569 -7.91 -40.82 13.89
CA GLY A 569 -7.51 -39.76 14.82
C GLY A 569 -6.28 -38.97 14.39
N ASP A 570 -5.85 -39.09 13.13
CA ASP A 570 -4.53 -38.64 12.71
C ASP A 570 -4.33 -37.12 12.69
N THR A 571 -3.06 -36.77 12.88
CA THR A 571 -2.41 -35.48 13.18
C THR A 571 -2.71 -34.28 12.26
N ALA A 572 -3.62 -34.39 11.29
CA ALA A 572 -3.92 -33.32 10.33
C ALA A 572 -4.32 -31.98 11.00
N GLY A 573 -4.96 -32.06 12.16
CA GLY A 573 -5.29 -30.88 12.98
C GLY A 573 -4.08 -30.19 13.62
N LEU A 574 -3.00 -30.94 13.93
CA LEU A 574 -1.79 -30.39 14.58
C LEU A 574 -1.00 -29.48 13.63
N TYR A 575 -1.07 -29.75 12.32
CA TYR A 575 -0.47 -28.92 11.28
C TYR A 575 -1.37 -27.74 10.87
N SER A 576 -2.51 -27.51 11.53
CA SER A 576 -3.53 -26.54 11.11
C SER A 576 -3.09 -25.08 11.18
N ARG A 577 -2.19 -24.73 12.10
CA ARG A 577 -1.73 -23.36 12.37
C ARG A 577 -0.29 -23.38 12.83
N LEU A 578 0.62 -23.07 11.92
CA LEU A 578 2.06 -23.03 12.18
C LEU A 578 2.58 -21.61 12.41
N ASP A 579 1.69 -20.64 12.69
CA ASP A 579 2.14 -19.39 13.29
C ASP A 579 2.93 -19.71 14.57
N PRO A 580 3.92 -18.88 14.96
CA PRO A 580 4.81 -19.23 16.06
C PRO A 580 4.11 -19.65 17.36
N HIS A 581 2.95 -19.08 17.70
CA HIS A 581 2.19 -19.47 18.89
C HIS A 581 1.37 -20.73 18.67
N GLY A 582 0.71 -20.86 17.52
CA GLY A 582 0.02 -22.09 17.12
C GLY A 582 0.95 -23.30 17.10
N ALA A 583 2.12 -23.13 16.47
CA ALA A 583 3.18 -24.13 16.39
C ALA A 583 3.70 -24.52 17.78
N TYR A 584 3.90 -23.54 18.67
CA TYR A 584 4.26 -23.80 20.07
C TYR A 584 3.24 -24.68 20.79
N ASN A 585 1.95 -24.31 20.72
CA ASN A 585 0.89 -25.06 21.38
C ASN A 585 0.74 -26.47 20.78
N SER A 586 0.82 -26.61 19.46
CA SER A 586 0.81 -27.92 18.80
C SER A 586 2.03 -28.77 19.20
N ALA A 587 3.20 -28.15 19.40
CA ALA A 587 4.40 -28.84 19.89
C ALA A 587 4.20 -29.39 21.31
N LEU A 588 3.53 -28.63 22.19
CA LEU A 588 3.18 -29.10 23.53
C LEU A 588 2.20 -30.28 23.50
N VAL A 589 1.20 -30.24 22.60
CA VAL A 589 0.27 -31.36 22.41
C VAL A 589 1.01 -32.60 21.90
N ALA A 590 1.89 -32.44 20.90
CA ALA A 590 2.72 -33.54 20.39
C ALA A 590 3.62 -34.13 21.49
N LEU A 591 4.19 -33.28 22.34
CA LEU A 591 4.98 -33.71 23.49
C LEU A 591 4.13 -34.52 24.49
N GLN A 592 2.90 -34.08 24.77
CA GLN A 592 1.96 -34.79 25.64
C GLN A 592 1.52 -36.15 25.07
N THR A 593 1.39 -36.27 23.75
CA THR A 593 1.07 -37.54 23.08
C THR A 593 2.27 -38.45 22.88
N GLY A 594 3.48 -38.02 23.27
CA GLY A 594 4.69 -38.82 23.16
C GLY A 594 5.43 -38.67 21.83
N ASP A 595 4.97 -37.83 20.90
CA ASP A 595 5.56 -37.65 19.58
C ASP A 595 6.68 -36.59 19.61
N ASP A 596 7.85 -37.04 20.03
CA ASP A 596 9.04 -36.22 20.21
C ASP A 596 9.54 -35.56 18.92
N ALA A 597 9.50 -36.29 17.79
CA ALA A 597 9.95 -35.77 16.50
C ALA A 597 9.02 -34.68 15.99
N LEU A 598 7.70 -34.87 16.11
CA LEU A 598 6.72 -33.87 15.75
C LEU A 598 6.80 -32.64 16.66
N ALA A 599 6.98 -32.82 17.96
CA ALA A 599 7.15 -31.71 18.89
C ALA A 599 8.36 -30.83 18.53
N GLU A 600 9.49 -31.45 18.17
CA GLU A 600 10.69 -30.74 17.70
C GLU A 600 10.48 -30.00 16.39
N PHE A 601 9.80 -30.63 15.43
CA PHE A 601 9.44 -29.99 14.17
C PHE A 601 8.59 -28.74 14.43
N LEU A 602 7.51 -28.88 15.20
CA LEU A 602 6.54 -27.82 15.48
C LEU A 602 7.10 -26.69 16.35
N VAL A 603 8.12 -26.93 17.18
CA VAL A 603 8.67 -25.85 18.01
C VAL A 603 9.51 -24.86 17.21
N ARG A 604 10.12 -25.27 16.08
CA ARG A 604 11.07 -24.40 15.38
C ARG A 604 10.48 -23.05 14.96
N PRO A 605 9.27 -22.99 14.35
CA PRO A 605 8.61 -21.71 14.08
C PRO A 605 8.39 -20.87 15.34
N ALA A 606 8.11 -21.49 16.50
CA ALA A 606 7.95 -20.78 17.76
C ALA A 606 9.23 -20.08 18.23
N LEU A 607 10.38 -20.71 18.00
CA LEU A 607 11.69 -20.19 18.43
C LEU A 607 12.14 -18.95 17.65
N THR A 608 11.47 -18.61 16.55
CA THR A 608 11.65 -17.35 15.82
C THR A 608 11.22 -16.12 16.64
N LEU A 609 10.34 -16.32 17.65
CA LEU A 609 9.93 -15.27 18.57
C LEU A 609 10.73 -15.34 19.87
N LEU A 610 11.41 -14.24 20.20
CA LEU A 610 12.21 -14.13 21.42
C LEU A 610 11.39 -14.40 22.70
N GLU A 611 10.14 -13.94 22.74
CA GLU A 611 9.25 -14.15 23.89
C GLU A 611 8.94 -15.64 24.10
N LEU A 612 8.69 -16.40 23.04
CA LEU A 612 8.43 -17.84 23.12
C LEU A 612 9.70 -18.61 23.45
N ARG A 613 10.85 -18.19 22.91
CA ARG A 613 12.16 -18.73 23.27
C ARG A 613 12.51 -18.51 24.75
N ARG A 614 12.04 -17.42 25.36
CA ARG A 614 12.14 -17.19 26.80
C ARG A 614 11.10 -18.02 27.57
N TRP A 615 9.85 -18.02 27.10
CA TRP A 615 8.72 -18.69 27.73
C TRP A 615 8.88 -20.21 27.80
N ILE A 616 9.38 -20.85 26.74
CA ILE A 616 9.53 -22.32 26.64
C ILE A 616 10.28 -22.93 27.83
N ARG A 617 11.18 -22.18 28.47
CA ARG A 617 11.95 -22.61 29.63
C ARG A 617 11.17 -22.60 30.94
N ARG A 618 10.15 -21.75 31.01
CA ARG A 618 9.27 -21.53 32.18
C ARG A 618 7.95 -22.28 32.05
N ASP A 619 7.64 -22.78 30.85
CA ASP A 619 6.40 -23.49 30.58
C ASP A 619 6.31 -24.79 31.40
N PRO A 620 5.24 -24.98 32.21
CA PRO A 620 5.08 -26.17 33.04
C PRO A 620 5.09 -27.49 32.27
N ASP A 621 4.56 -27.53 31.04
CA ASP A 621 4.56 -28.75 30.21
C ASP A 621 5.96 -29.11 29.77
N VAL A 622 6.76 -28.13 29.36
CA VAL A 622 8.15 -28.33 28.95
C VAL A 622 9.01 -28.72 30.15
N VAL A 623 8.82 -28.05 31.29
CA VAL A 623 9.52 -28.34 32.55
C VAL A 623 9.22 -29.77 33.03
N ARG A 624 7.96 -30.20 32.98
CA ARG A 624 7.56 -31.59 33.30
C ARG A 624 8.26 -32.63 32.43
N ASN A 625 8.59 -32.27 31.20
CA ASN A 625 9.17 -33.17 30.20
C ASN A 625 10.68 -32.93 29.98
N ARG A 626 11.36 -32.19 30.86
CA ARG A 626 12.77 -31.76 30.68
C ARG A 626 13.77 -32.92 30.52
N GLY A 627 13.45 -34.09 31.07
CA GLY A 627 14.24 -35.32 30.91
C GLY A 627 14.16 -35.94 29.51
N ARG A 628 13.20 -35.54 28.67
CA ARG A 628 13.07 -36.05 27.30
C ARG A 628 14.11 -35.40 26.39
N ALA A 629 14.75 -36.21 25.54
CA ALA A 629 15.76 -35.73 24.60
C ALA A 629 15.20 -34.65 23.64
N ALA A 630 13.91 -34.74 23.28
CA ALA A 630 13.25 -33.75 22.46
C ALA A 630 13.15 -32.39 23.13
N VAL A 631 12.73 -32.33 24.39
CA VAL A 631 12.69 -31.07 25.15
C VAL A 631 14.09 -30.47 25.26
N ALA A 632 15.11 -31.29 25.52
CA ALA A 632 16.49 -30.82 25.54
C ALA A 632 16.90 -30.20 24.20
N ARG A 633 16.46 -30.74 23.06
CA ARG A 633 16.71 -30.17 21.72
C ARG A 633 15.86 -28.91 21.46
N MET A 634 14.57 -28.92 21.81
CA MET A 634 13.64 -27.79 21.68
C MET A 634 14.12 -26.55 22.46
N VAL A 635 14.64 -26.74 23.67
CA VAL A 635 15.14 -25.66 24.54
C VAL A 635 16.57 -25.22 24.16
N GLY A 636 17.22 -25.99 23.26
CA GLY A 636 18.64 -25.91 22.95
C GLY A 636 19.44 -26.86 23.83
N SER A 637 20.05 -27.86 23.20
CA SER A 637 20.75 -29.00 23.82
C SER A 637 21.60 -28.62 25.04
N ARG A 638 21.32 -29.20 26.22
CA ARG A 638 22.19 -29.51 27.39
C ARG A 638 23.20 -28.47 27.90
N SER A 639 23.42 -27.35 27.22
CA SER A 639 24.04 -26.19 27.81
C SER A 639 22.90 -25.49 28.52
N PRO A 640 22.87 -25.49 29.86
CA PRO A 640 22.05 -24.51 30.54
C PRO A 640 22.40 -23.17 29.91
N VAL A 641 21.35 -22.39 29.59
CA VAL A 641 21.40 -20.99 29.18
C VAL A 641 22.79 -20.42 29.43
N GLY A 642 23.57 -20.14 28.38
CA GLY A 642 24.86 -19.51 28.67
C GLY A 642 24.55 -18.25 29.47
N LEU A 643 25.31 -17.91 30.50
CA LEU A 643 25.01 -16.71 31.30
C LEU A 643 24.79 -15.46 30.41
N TRP A 644 25.37 -15.44 29.20
CA TRP A 644 25.15 -14.42 28.16
C TRP A 644 23.72 -14.28 27.65
N ASP A 645 22.90 -15.32 27.80
CA ASP A 645 21.51 -15.35 27.31
C ASP A 645 20.52 -14.89 28.39
N LEU A 646 20.98 -14.59 29.61
CA LEU A 646 20.16 -13.93 30.64
C LEU A 646 19.86 -12.49 30.21
N GLU A 647 18.67 -12.00 30.53
CA GLU A 647 18.17 -10.68 30.10
C GLU A 647 19.13 -9.53 30.42
N LEU A 648 19.81 -9.63 31.56
CA LEU A 648 20.79 -8.64 31.96
C LEU A 648 22.04 -8.61 31.06
N PHE A 649 22.54 -9.77 30.63
CA PHE A 649 23.79 -9.88 29.86
C PHE A 649 23.57 -9.84 28.35
N ALA A 650 22.41 -10.27 27.86
CA ALA A 650 22.12 -10.45 26.43
C ALA A 650 22.34 -9.18 25.59
N PRO A 651 21.89 -7.98 26.00
CA PRO A 651 22.11 -6.75 25.24
C PRO A 651 23.61 -6.38 25.09
N HIS A 652 24.45 -6.84 26.02
CA HIS A 652 25.85 -6.45 26.12
C HIS A 652 26.82 -7.52 25.60
N ARG A 653 26.30 -8.69 25.19
CA ARG A 653 27.08 -9.85 24.75
C ARG A 653 28.09 -9.52 23.65
N ALA A 654 27.66 -8.80 22.60
CA ALA A 654 28.52 -8.48 21.47
C ALA A 654 29.64 -7.50 21.85
N ALA A 655 29.32 -6.49 22.67
CA ALA A 655 30.31 -5.54 23.18
C ALA A 655 31.35 -6.25 24.08
N CYS A 656 30.89 -7.06 25.02
CA CYS A 656 31.75 -7.80 25.94
C CYS A 656 32.67 -8.79 25.19
N ARG A 657 32.15 -9.51 24.18
CA ARG A 657 32.97 -10.41 23.37
C ARG A 657 34.03 -9.67 22.56
N ARG A 658 33.72 -8.50 22.00
CA ARG A 658 34.72 -7.65 21.31
C ARG A 658 35.81 -7.16 22.27
N ALA A 659 35.46 -6.91 23.53
CA ALA A 659 36.41 -6.58 24.59
C ALA A 659 37.16 -7.80 25.16
N GLY A 660 36.96 -9.01 24.61
CA GLY A 660 37.67 -10.23 25.00
C GLY A 660 37.01 -11.06 26.10
N PHE A 661 35.83 -10.68 26.60
CA PHE A 661 35.10 -11.45 27.60
C PHE A 661 34.36 -12.62 26.94
N MET A 662 34.89 -13.84 27.14
CA MET A 662 34.30 -15.07 26.58
C MET A 662 33.09 -15.55 27.38
N THR A 663 33.04 -15.27 28.69
CA THR A 663 31.94 -15.61 29.60
C THR A 663 31.56 -14.40 30.47
N PRO A 664 30.30 -14.28 30.94
CA PRO A 664 29.93 -13.20 31.85
C PRO A 664 30.65 -13.29 33.19
N LEU A 665 31.04 -14.50 33.62
CA LEU A 665 31.81 -14.72 34.84
C LEU A 665 33.11 -13.90 34.86
N ALA A 666 33.73 -13.69 33.70
CA ALA A 666 34.94 -12.88 33.60
C ALA A 666 34.72 -11.41 33.99
N LEU A 667 33.49 -10.90 33.89
CA LEU A 667 33.14 -9.54 34.32
C LEU A 667 33.19 -9.37 35.84
N ALA A 668 33.11 -10.46 36.62
CA ALA A 668 33.18 -10.38 38.10
C ALA A 668 34.51 -9.83 38.61
N ALA A 669 35.59 -9.99 37.83
CA ALA A 669 36.94 -9.52 38.17
C ALA A 669 37.26 -8.12 37.60
N VAL A 670 36.33 -7.52 36.83
CA VAL A 670 36.56 -6.24 36.16
C VAL A 670 36.25 -5.09 37.10
N ALA A 671 37.15 -4.11 37.16
CA ALA A 671 36.89 -2.86 37.87
C ALA A 671 35.78 -2.08 37.16
N ALA A 672 34.74 -1.68 37.89
CA ALA A 672 33.71 -0.80 37.37
C ALA A 672 34.24 0.63 37.29
N ASP A 673 35.04 0.94 36.26
CA ASP A 673 35.61 2.25 35.96
C ASP A 673 35.08 2.85 34.65
N GLU A 674 35.23 4.18 34.50
CA GLU A 674 34.70 4.93 33.34
C GLU A 674 35.30 4.46 32.02
N LYS A 675 36.56 4.03 32.04
CA LYS A 675 37.26 3.54 30.85
C LYS A 675 36.62 2.25 30.34
N THR A 676 36.41 1.28 31.21
CA THR A 676 35.79 0.00 30.86
C THR A 676 34.33 0.19 30.42
N ALA A 677 33.59 1.10 31.06
CA ALA A 677 32.24 1.45 30.66
C ALA A 677 32.19 2.06 29.25
N ALA A 678 33.13 2.96 28.94
CA ALA A 678 33.29 3.54 27.61
C ALA A 678 33.68 2.48 26.56
N ASP A 679 34.64 1.61 26.86
CA ASP A 679 35.11 0.54 25.97
C ASP A 679 33.99 -0.46 25.61
N LEU A 680 33.06 -0.71 26.55
CA LEU A 680 31.89 -1.56 26.34
C LEU A 680 30.67 -0.81 25.80
N ASN A 681 30.75 0.51 25.65
CA ASN A 681 29.66 1.40 25.27
C ASN A 681 28.40 1.24 26.17
N ILE A 682 28.61 1.24 27.49
CA ILE A 682 27.55 1.14 28.50
C ILE A 682 27.70 2.23 29.55
N THR A 683 26.62 2.53 30.27
CA THR A 683 26.69 3.47 31.39
C THR A 683 27.45 2.87 32.56
N MET A 684 28.05 3.71 33.41
CA MET A 684 28.70 3.26 34.65
C MET A 684 27.78 2.43 35.55
N THR A 685 26.51 2.82 35.63
CA THR A 685 25.47 2.07 36.36
C THR A 685 25.22 0.71 35.70
N GLY A 686 25.18 0.65 34.38
CA GLY A 686 25.05 -0.60 33.62
C GLY A 686 26.23 -1.54 33.86
N LEU A 687 27.47 -1.03 33.80
CA LEU A 687 28.67 -1.82 34.08
C LEU A 687 28.65 -2.38 35.50
N ARG A 688 28.35 -1.54 36.50
CA ARG A 688 28.25 -1.99 37.90
C ARG A 688 27.22 -3.10 38.08
N ARG A 689 26.05 -2.95 37.45
CA ARG A 689 25.00 -3.98 37.50
C ARG A 689 25.46 -5.30 36.86
N LEU A 690 26.21 -5.23 35.75
CA LEU A 690 26.77 -6.42 35.08
C LEU A 690 27.86 -7.09 35.92
N THR A 691 28.76 -6.33 36.55
CA THR A 691 29.82 -6.89 37.38
C THR A 691 29.27 -7.50 38.67
N GLU A 692 28.30 -6.85 39.31
CA GLU A 692 27.57 -7.40 40.47
C GLU A 692 26.87 -8.72 40.11
N ALA A 693 26.15 -8.73 38.98
CA ALA A 693 25.48 -9.93 38.51
C ALA A 693 26.44 -11.05 38.11
N ALA A 694 27.57 -10.69 37.51
CA ALA A 694 28.63 -11.64 37.20
C ALA A 694 29.25 -12.21 38.47
N GLY A 695 29.36 -11.42 39.54
CA GLY A 695 29.79 -11.87 40.87
C GLY A 695 28.83 -12.88 41.50
N VAL A 696 27.52 -12.62 41.42
CA VAL A 696 26.46 -13.59 41.82
C VAL A 696 26.60 -14.90 41.05
N ALA A 697 26.74 -14.82 39.72
CA ALA A 697 26.95 -15.99 38.89
C ALA A 697 28.29 -16.70 39.20
N ALA A 698 29.37 -15.97 39.50
CA ALA A 698 30.65 -16.58 39.84
C ALA A 698 30.57 -17.40 41.14
N ARG A 699 29.82 -16.92 42.14
CA ARG A 699 29.56 -17.67 43.37
C ARG A 699 28.79 -18.96 43.10
N LEU A 700 27.73 -18.90 42.29
CA LEU A 700 26.95 -20.09 41.89
C LEU A 700 27.80 -21.21 41.27
N TRP A 701 28.89 -20.84 40.59
CA TRP A 701 29.82 -21.79 39.95
C TRP A 701 31.04 -22.15 40.82
N SER A 702 31.26 -21.48 41.96
CA SER A 702 32.38 -21.77 42.86
C SER A 702 32.11 -22.91 43.85
N VAL A 703 30.84 -23.25 44.10
CA VAL A 703 30.42 -24.32 45.02
C VAL A 703 29.79 -25.46 44.24
N ASP A 704 30.20 -26.70 44.53
CA ASP A 704 29.62 -27.90 43.94
C ASP A 704 28.13 -28.01 44.28
N ALA A 705 27.30 -28.21 43.25
CA ALA A 705 25.87 -28.25 43.45
C ALA A 705 25.44 -29.65 43.91
N PRO A 706 24.58 -29.76 44.95
CA PRO A 706 24.20 -31.06 45.49
C PRO A 706 23.33 -31.86 44.53
N ALA A 707 23.37 -33.18 44.67
CA ALA A 707 22.39 -34.08 44.06
C ALA A 707 21.09 -34.05 44.88
N VAL A 708 19.95 -33.99 44.19
CA VAL A 708 18.62 -34.04 44.81
C VAL A 708 18.00 -35.44 44.70
N ALA A 709 18.35 -36.16 43.63
CA ALA A 709 17.99 -37.55 43.37
C ALA A 709 19.17 -38.23 42.64
N ASP A 710 19.15 -39.56 42.51
CA ASP A 710 20.27 -40.36 41.97
C ASP A 710 20.79 -39.88 40.61
N GLU A 711 19.94 -39.24 39.79
CA GLU A 711 20.30 -38.72 38.47
C GLU A 711 20.14 -37.19 38.32
N THR A 712 19.60 -36.48 39.32
CA THR A 712 19.28 -35.04 39.22
C THR A 712 20.20 -34.20 40.12
N THR A 713 21.06 -33.40 39.50
CA THR A 713 21.95 -32.47 40.21
C THR A 713 21.49 -31.03 40.05
N LEU A 714 21.63 -30.20 41.09
CA LEU A 714 21.34 -28.76 40.99
C LEU A 714 22.33 -28.02 40.08
N ALA A 715 23.42 -28.66 39.66
CA ALA A 715 24.41 -28.07 38.75
C ALA A 715 23.78 -27.68 37.41
N GLU A 716 22.83 -28.50 36.94
CA GLU A 716 22.09 -28.29 35.69
C GLU A 716 21.16 -27.06 35.75
N TRP A 717 20.86 -26.59 36.96
CA TRP A 717 19.93 -25.50 37.24
C TRP A 717 20.64 -24.21 37.68
N ARG A 718 21.98 -24.16 37.68
CA ARG A 718 22.75 -22.97 38.11
C ARG A 718 22.36 -21.70 37.36
N VAL A 719 22.03 -21.79 36.08
CA VAL A 719 21.62 -20.62 35.31
C VAL A 719 20.17 -20.23 35.61
N ASP A 720 19.28 -21.19 35.85
CA ASP A 720 17.93 -20.90 36.35
C ASP A 720 17.99 -20.19 37.72
N VAL A 721 18.90 -20.61 38.61
CA VAL A 721 19.15 -19.92 39.89
C VAL A 721 19.72 -18.52 39.67
N ALA A 722 20.71 -18.37 38.77
CA ALA A 722 21.24 -17.06 38.43
C ALA A 722 20.14 -16.14 37.87
N GLU A 723 19.27 -16.64 37.00
CA GLU A 723 18.12 -15.89 36.48
C GLU A 723 17.19 -15.45 37.63
N ILE A 724 16.79 -16.37 38.51
CA ILE A 724 15.88 -16.07 39.63
C ILE A 724 16.46 -15.01 40.57
N VAL A 725 17.74 -15.13 40.91
CA VAL A 725 18.43 -14.18 41.82
C VAL A 725 18.62 -12.82 41.14
N LEU A 726 18.94 -12.80 39.84
CA LEU A 726 19.19 -11.55 39.11
C LEU A 726 17.91 -10.82 38.69
N ASP A 727 16.79 -11.54 38.55
CA ASP A 727 15.45 -11.00 38.31
C ASP A 727 14.76 -10.48 39.60
N GLY A 728 15.54 -10.22 40.67
CA GLY A 728 15.11 -9.83 42.03
C GLY A 728 14.22 -8.57 42.20
N HIS A 729 13.61 -8.07 41.12
CA HIS A 729 12.49 -7.13 41.14
C HIS A 729 11.14 -7.83 41.43
N SER A 730 11.09 -9.16 41.40
CA SER A 730 9.95 -9.94 41.91
C SER A 730 10.08 -10.16 43.42
N ALA A 731 8.97 -10.10 44.17
CA ALA A 731 8.95 -10.37 45.62
C ALA A 731 9.55 -11.75 45.98
N ASP A 732 9.56 -12.67 45.01
CA ASP A 732 10.09 -14.03 45.14
C ASP A 732 11.62 -14.07 45.03
N GLY A 733 12.29 -13.13 44.34
CA GLY A 733 13.74 -13.20 44.11
C GLY A 733 14.61 -12.61 45.22
N SER A 734 14.02 -11.89 46.18
CA SER A 734 14.74 -11.12 47.21
C SER A 734 14.93 -11.86 48.54
N THR A 735 14.28 -13.01 48.72
CA THR A 735 14.37 -13.81 49.96
C THR A 735 14.80 -15.24 49.64
N LEU A 736 15.55 -15.86 50.55
CA LEU A 736 16.01 -17.24 50.39
C LEU A 736 14.84 -18.19 50.12
N LEU A 737 13.73 -18.01 50.85
CA LEU A 737 12.52 -18.80 50.69
C LEU A 737 11.89 -18.61 49.30
N GLY A 738 11.81 -17.37 48.82
CA GLY A 738 11.26 -17.09 47.50
C GLY A 738 12.11 -17.66 46.36
N VAL A 739 13.45 -17.63 46.48
CA VAL A 739 14.35 -18.24 45.50
C VAL A 739 14.19 -19.77 45.51
N VAL A 740 14.10 -20.40 46.69
CA VAL A 740 13.86 -21.84 46.83
C VAL A 740 12.49 -22.22 46.27
N GLU A 741 11.45 -21.43 46.51
CA GLU A 741 10.11 -21.69 45.97
C GLU A 741 10.07 -21.53 44.45
N ALA A 742 10.66 -20.46 43.92
CA ALA A 742 10.77 -20.22 42.48
C ALA A 742 11.57 -21.31 41.77
N LEU A 743 12.70 -21.74 42.36
CA LEU A 743 13.48 -22.87 41.86
C LEU A 743 12.67 -24.17 41.99
N GLY A 744 11.96 -24.37 43.10
CA GLY A 744 11.11 -25.54 43.34
C GLY A 744 9.99 -25.68 42.33
N ARG A 745 9.37 -24.58 41.88
CA ARG A 745 8.38 -24.59 40.78
C ARG A 745 8.98 -25.10 39.47
N ARG A 746 10.29 -24.91 39.25
CA ARG A 746 11.01 -25.39 38.06
C ARG A 746 11.57 -26.81 38.23
N VAL A 747 12.07 -27.16 39.42
CA VAL A 747 12.77 -28.44 39.65
C VAL A 747 11.83 -29.56 40.08
N ARG A 748 10.84 -29.30 40.96
CA ARG A 748 9.94 -30.35 41.50
C ARG A 748 9.18 -31.15 40.44
N PRO A 749 8.74 -30.58 39.30
CA PRO A 749 8.09 -31.37 38.27
C PRO A 749 9.02 -32.40 37.61
N ALA A 750 10.33 -32.17 37.65
CA ALA A 750 11.35 -33.08 37.12
C ALA A 750 11.84 -34.13 38.14
N LEU A 751 11.49 -33.99 39.42
CA LEU A 751 11.87 -34.93 40.48
C LEU A 751 10.85 -36.08 40.60
N PRO A 752 11.32 -37.31 40.90
CA PRO A 752 10.45 -38.41 41.35
C PRO A 752 9.60 -37.96 42.55
N GLU A 753 8.39 -38.49 42.66
CA GLU A 753 7.43 -38.05 43.68
C GLU A 753 7.98 -38.19 45.12
N GLY A 754 8.79 -39.22 45.37
CA GLY A 754 9.46 -39.44 46.66
C GLY A 754 10.55 -38.42 47.04
N ASP A 755 11.12 -37.71 46.06
CA ASP A 755 12.26 -36.81 46.27
C ASP A 755 11.84 -35.32 46.36
N ARG A 756 10.57 -35.01 46.08
CA ARG A 756 10.06 -33.62 46.06
C ARG A 756 10.12 -32.91 47.40
N ASP A 757 9.98 -33.66 48.49
CA ASP A 757 10.04 -33.13 49.86
C ASP A 757 11.50 -32.84 50.29
N ALA A 758 12.47 -33.60 49.78
CA ALA A 758 13.89 -33.42 50.06
C ALA A 758 14.49 -32.19 49.34
N PHE A 759 13.89 -31.75 48.23
CA PHE A 759 14.38 -30.62 47.43
C PHE A 759 14.53 -29.33 48.25
N GLY A 760 13.52 -28.96 49.04
CA GLY A 760 13.49 -27.67 49.76
C GLY A 760 14.70 -27.51 50.69
N PRO A 761 14.92 -28.45 51.63
CA PRO A 761 16.09 -28.44 52.51
C PRO A 761 17.43 -28.43 51.78
N ILE A 762 17.59 -29.26 50.72
CA ILE A 762 18.84 -29.36 49.96
C ILE A 762 19.16 -28.05 49.23
N ALA A 763 18.18 -27.49 48.53
CA ALA A 763 18.34 -26.21 47.83
C ALA A 763 18.61 -25.06 48.79
N THR A 764 17.96 -25.05 49.96
CA THR A 764 18.17 -24.03 51.00
C THR A 764 19.60 -24.08 51.53
N ALA A 765 20.11 -25.28 51.87
CA ALA A 765 21.48 -25.44 52.37
C ALA A 765 22.52 -24.95 51.36
N TRP A 766 22.35 -25.31 50.08
CA TRP A 766 23.25 -24.89 49.01
C TRP A 766 23.23 -23.38 48.79
N LEU A 767 22.05 -22.74 48.78
CA LEU A 767 21.94 -21.29 48.61
C LEU A 767 22.51 -20.49 49.79
N ILE A 768 22.46 -21.03 51.01
CA ILE A 768 23.12 -20.46 52.19
C ILE A 768 24.65 -20.52 52.04
N GLU A 769 25.19 -21.66 51.60
CA GLU A 769 26.63 -21.82 51.38
C GLU A 769 27.18 -20.82 50.33
N LEU A 770 26.34 -20.46 49.36
CA LEU A 770 26.66 -19.53 48.29
C LEU A 770 26.59 -18.04 48.70
N ASP A 771 26.06 -17.72 49.89
CA ASP A 771 25.85 -16.34 50.40
C ASP A 771 25.16 -15.42 49.36
N LEU A 772 24.12 -15.94 48.70
CA LEU A 772 23.42 -15.22 47.61
C LEU A 772 22.24 -14.40 48.10
N VAL A 773 21.65 -14.79 49.22
CA VAL A 773 20.48 -14.12 49.80
C VAL A 773 20.69 -14.07 51.31
N THR A 774 20.58 -12.86 51.87
CA THR A 774 20.77 -12.61 53.32
C THR A 774 19.50 -12.81 54.12
#